data_AF-A0AA36CBC0-F1
#
_entry.id   AF-A0AA36CBC0-F1
#
_cell.length_a   1.000
_cell.length_b   1.000
_cell.length_c   1.000
_cell.angle_alpha   90.00
_cell.angle_beta   90.00
_cell.angle_gamma   90.00
#
_symmetry.space_group_name_H-M   'P 1'
#
loop_
_entity.id
_entity.type
_entity.pdbx_description
1 polymer ?
#
loop_
_entity_poly.entity_id
_entity_poly.type
_entity_poly.pdbx_seq_one_letter_code
_entity_poly.pdbx_strand_id
1 'polypeptide(L)'
;MDWAADISPTTDARYLARRHWAIIRKTVVTDIDDFLFLLRQSRTAPLPDPVSEFSDFGFDTNRSTHHLPAPTAGVQINVEPDSGRTPEPSAREGELGKSLHSLGSSLLRRPSESPSLLSASFSSTGPQSPGADDDVKSQISFVMRERLHSFVKQHANPGKTAEFDVADRVTGKFHLGWLFAVTTAFLYNALGIPLRSSYPYQTDANVVYWLIVDYLCDAIYLADMIIIKPRLQFMRGGISIGNRRDTLRNYVMSGSFKLDLLSIVPLDFMYFYTDIIPIWRLGRLLKVQSFWQLFDLLDNSFSNPYVIRITRTLSYMVYIIHCNSCVYYLLSAWQAFGQIAYQMNGKYYLNKWVYNNKGNAYLRCFYFTAAVATSTGNNPAPTNVIEYIYMTFSWMMGVFVFALLLGQIRDIVSNANRNRAEYQRQMDMALSECKKLNLSRDLVERVRDWFIYTWEQHKTLDEKKLIEKLPLKLQTDLALSVHYNTLSKVKLFQDCDRAFLRDLVLKLRPVIYLPGDLVCKKGDVGKEMYIVNQGVLEVVGGNNNETVFAQLQQGSVFGEISLLAIGGNNRRTANIRAKGYATLFVLAKEDLNDVIRYYPQAQMLLKRKAAQMLKNDKKDDESKDEKPLEDTCRISGKFFRAF
;
A
#
# COMPACT_ATOMS: atom_id res chain seq x y z
N MET A 1 50.21 -28.06 15.61
CA MET A 1 51.12 -27.34 14.70
C MET A 1 50.46 -27.27 13.34
N ASP A 2 50.54 -26.09 12.72
CA ASP A 2 50.39 -25.78 11.29
C ASP A 2 49.08 -26.14 10.57
N TRP A 3 48.12 -25.21 10.58
CA TRP A 3 47.20 -25.05 9.44
C TRP A 3 47.08 -23.60 8.96
N ALA A 4 48.00 -22.73 9.38
CA ALA A 4 48.10 -21.34 8.96
C ALA A 4 49.35 -21.02 8.11
N ALA A 5 50.02 -22.03 7.57
CA ALA A 5 51.21 -21.87 6.73
C ALA A 5 51.15 -22.83 5.54
N ASP A 6 50.34 -22.49 4.54
CA ASP A 6 50.60 -22.71 3.10
C ASP A 6 49.32 -22.49 2.30
N ILE A 7 48.89 -21.23 2.23
CA ILE A 7 48.12 -20.76 1.08
C ILE A 7 48.72 -19.41 0.69
N SER A 8 49.64 -19.48 -0.29
CA SER A 8 50.00 -18.36 -1.17
C SER A 8 48.76 -17.52 -1.47
N PRO A 9 48.82 -16.17 -1.42
CA PRO A 9 47.67 -15.32 -1.65
C PRO A 9 47.37 -15.28 -3.15
N THR A 10 46.83 -16.38 -3.68
CA THR A 10 46.33 -16.39 -5.04
C THR A 10 45.04 -15.59 -5.08
N THR A 11 44.98 -14.77 -6.11
CA THR A 11 43.90 -13.87 -6.54
C THR A 11 42.49 -14.47 -6.50
N ASP A 12 42.34 -15.79 -6.37
CA ASP A 12 41.08 -16.52 -6.40
C ASP A 12 40.22 -16.46 -5.14
N ALA A 13 40.75 -16.38 -3.93
CA ALA A 13 39.90 -16.31 -2.72
C ALA A 13 39.20 -14.95 -2.58
N ARG A 14 39.90 -13.87 -2.97
CA ARG A 14 39.30 -12.53 -3.09
C ARG A 14 38.36 -12.45 -4.30
N TYR A 15 38.62 -13.23 -5.36
CA TYR A 15 37.74 -13.33 -6.52
C TYR A 15 36.45 -14.12 -6.21
N LEU A 16 36.52 -15.24 -5.48
CA LEU A 16 35.36 -16.01 -5.02
C LEU A 16 34.55 -15.24 -3.98
N ALA A 17 35.22 -14.57 -3.03
CA ALA A 17 34.54 -13.68 -2.09
C ALA A 17 33.88 -12.52 -2.84
N ARG A 18 34.54 -11.87 -3.81
CA ARG A 18 33.91 -10.84 -4.65
C ARG A 18 32.81 -11.40 -5.55
N ARG A 19 32.89 -12.65 -6.00
CA ARG A 19 31.87 -13.31 -6.83
C ARG A 19 30.66 -13.71 -6.01
N HIS A 20 30.83 -14.23 -4.80
CA HIS A 20 29.74 -14.55 -3.86
C HIS A 20 29.15 -13.28 -3.26
N TRP A 21 29.96 -12.25 -2.97
CA TRP A 21 29.46 -10.92 -2.63
C TRP A 21 28.79 -10.27 -3.84
N ALA A 22 29.27 -10.46 -5.07
CA ALA A 22 28.59 -9.97 -6.28
C ALA A 22 27.35 -10.77 -6.65
N ILE A 23 27.22 -12.04 -6.23
CA ILE A 23 26.01 -12.85 -6.36
C ILE A 23 25.02 -12.49 -5.27
N ILE A 24 25.42 -12.34 -4.01
CA ILE A 24 24.54 -11.86 -2.92
C ILE A 24 24.12 -10.42 -3.18
N ARG A 25 25.05 -9.56 -3.62
CA ARG A 25 24.73 -8.22 -4.13
C ARG A 25 23.84 -8.36 -5.35
N LYS A 26 24.14 -9.19 -6.36
CA LYS A 26 23.22 -9.33 -7.49
C LYS A 26 21.87 -9.85 -7.07
N THR A 27 21.68 -10.79 -6.14
CA THR A 27 20.38 -11.38 -5.80
C THR A 27 19.60 -10.50 -4.81
N VAL A 28 20.26 -9.94 -3.80
CA VAL A 28 19.62 -9.01 -2.85
C VAL A 28 19.44 -7.62 -3.47
N VAL A 29 20.39 -7.16 -4.30
CA VAL A 29 20.27 -5.92 -5.07
C VAL A 29 19.47 -6.15 -6.35
N THR A 30 19.30 -7.33 -6.95
CA THR A 30 18.25 -7.54 -7.98
C THR A 30 16.90 -7.75 -7.35
N ASP A 31 16.73 -8.32 -6.16
CA ASP A 31 15.41 -8.32 -5.52
C ASP A 31 15.03 -6.93 -5.02
N ILE A 32 16.00 -6.13 -4.54
CA ILE A 32 15.79 -4.73 -4.18
C ILE A 32 15.73 -3.85 -5.42
N ASP A 33 16.53 -4.07 -6.45
CA ASP A 33 16.46 -3.33 -7.72
C ASP A 33 15.30 -3.79 -8.57
N ASP A 34 14.77 -5.02 -8.47
CA ASP A 34 13.52 -5.49 -9.09
C ASP A 34 12.33 -4.99 -8.27
N PHE A 35 12.42 -4.92 -6.94
CA PHE A 35 11.43 -4.23 -6.11
C PHE A 35 11.43 -2.72 -6.38
N LEU A 36 12.61 -2.10 -6.50
CA LEU A 36 12.79 -0.69 -6.85
C LEU A 36 12.52 -0.43 -8.33
N PHE A 37 12.80 -1.38 -9.24
CA PHE A 37 12.47 -1.33 -10.67
C PHE A 37 11.00 -1.56 -10.87
N LEU A 38 10.31 -2.45 -10.14
CA LEU A 38 8.85 -2.53 -10.11
C LEU A 38 8.23 -1.26 -9.51
N LEU A 39 8.87 -0.65 -8.50
CA LEU A 39 8.49 0.67 -8.00
C LEU A 39 8.82 1.80 -9.00
N ARG A 40 9.81 1.66 -9.90
CA ARG A 40 10.23 2.65 -10.91
C ARG A 40 9.51 2.50 -12.25
N GLN A 41 9.17 1.28 -12.67
CA GLN A 41 8.23 0.94 -13.75
C GLN A 41 6.82 1.40 -13.37
N SER A 42 6.50 1.48 -12.08
CA SER A 42 5.29 2.16 -11.59
C SER A 42 5.34 3.70 -11.71
N ARG A 43 6.50 4.29 -12.03
CA ARG A 43 6.74 5.74 -12.15
C ARG A 43 7.08 6.24 -13.56
N THR A 44 7.62 5.43 -14.46
CA THR A 44 7.86 5.84 -15.86
C THR A 44 7.87 4.63 -16.81
N ALA A 45 6.74 4.34 -17.45
CA ALA A 45 6.72 3.53 -18.66
C ALA A 45 5.76 4.20 -19.66
N PRO A 46 6.25 4.69 -20.82
CA PRO A 46 5.39 4.94 -21.96
C PRO A 46 4.86 3.60 -22.47
N LEU A 47 3.63 3.60 -22.98
CA LEU A 47 2.99 2.45 -23.63
C LEU A 47 3.91 1.89 -24.75
N PRO A 48 4.05 0.56 -24.89
CA PRO A 48 4.62 0.00 -26.11
C PRO A 48 3.59 0.15 -27.25
N ASP A 49 4.08 0.58 -28.41
CA ASP A 49 3.29 0.61 -29.65
C ASP A 49 2.83 -0.81 -30.04
N PRO A 50 1.62 -0.96 -30.61
CA PRO A 50 1.02 -2.27 -30.81
C PRO A 50 1.35 -2.85 -32.18
N VAL A 51 2.61 -3.18 -32.50
CA VAL A 51 2.94 -4.05 -33.66
C VAL A 51 4.25 -4.80 -33.42
N SER A 52 4.26 -6.08 -33.80
CA SER A 52 5.38 -7.04 -33.89
C SER A 52 5.82 -7.77 -32.60
N GLU A 53 5.07 -8.79 -32.21
CA GLU A 53 5.60 -10.05 -31.68
C GLU A 53 4.48 -11.09 -31.61
N PHE A 54 4.09 -11.61 -32.77
CA PHE A 54 3.33 -12.86 -32.90
C PHE A 54 3.75 -13.55 -34.20
N SER A 55 4.92 -14.17 -34.16
CA SER A 55 5.34 -15.19 -35.11
C SER A 55 6.38 -16.05 -34.40
N ASP A 56 5.90 -17.04 -33.65
CA ASP A 56 6.54 -18.35 -33.49
C ASP A 56 5.76 -19.12 -32.43
N PHE A 57 4.81 -19.92 -32.89
CA PHE A 57 4.46 -21.27 -32.39
C PHE A 57 3.21 -21.69 -33.16
N GLY A 58 3.43 -22.26 -34.35
CA GLY A 58 2.42 -23.02 -35.04
C GLY A 58 2.30 -24.41 -34.41
N PHE A 59 1.09 -24.87 -34.16
CA PHE A 59 0.75 -26.28 -34.37
C PHE A 59 -0.75 -26.42 -34.69
N ASP A 60 -0.99 -27.35 -35.61
CA ASP A 60 -2.14 -27.51 -36.48
C ASP A 60 -3.51 -27.66 -35.82
N THR A 61 -4.46 -27.01 -36.49
CA THR A 61 -5.90 -27.21 -36.43
C THR A 61 -6.31 -28.52 -37.09
N ASN A 62 -7.23 -29.28 -36.47
CA ASN A 62 -8.25 -29.97 -37.26
C ASN A 62 -9.53 -30.28 -36.46
N ARG A 63 -10.62 -29.62 -36.90
CA ARG A 63 -12.04 -30.04 -36.94
C ARG A 63 -12.73 -30.49 -35.62
N SER A 64 -14.01 -30.25 -35.35
CA SER A 64 -15.13 -29.62 -36.06
C SER A 64 -16.36 -29.69 -35.12
N THR A 65 -17.14 -28.61 -35.09
CA THR A 65 -18.61 -28.55 -35.01
C THR A 65 -19.43 -29.69 -34.35
N HIS A 66 -20.23 -29.25 -33.38
CA HIS A 66 -21.69 -29.47 -33.24
C HIS A 66 -22.28 -30.78 -32.65
N HIS A 67 -23.20 -30.51 -31.70
CA HIS A 67 -24.43 -31.23 -31.33
C HIS A 67 -24.38 -32.43 -30.35
N LEU A 68 -25.01 -32.18 -29.18
CA LEU A 68 -25.89 -33.08 -28.40
C LEU A 68 -26.55 -34.17 -29.27
N PRO A 69 -26.77 -35.41 -28.77
CA PRO A 69 -27.85 -35.65 -27.79
C PRO A 69 -27.68 -36.87 -26.85
N ALA A 70 -28.62 -37.01 -25.90
CA ALA A 70 -28.97 -38.26 -25.22
C ALA A 70 -30.19 -38.90 -25.91
N PRO A 71 -30.68 -40.11 -25.56
CA PRO A 71 -30.02 -41.32 -25.04
C PRO A 71 -30.41 -42.60 -25.84
N THR A 72 -29.99 -43.75 -25.29
CA THR A 72 -30.64 -45.09 -25.30
C THR A 72 -30.37 -46.10 -26.43
N ALA A 73 -30.02 -47.30 -25.96
CA ALA A 73 -30.08 -48.64 -26.57
C ALA A 73 -29.19 -48.83 -27.83
N GLY A 74 -28.40 -49.88 -27.99
CA GLY A 74 -28.31 -51.20 -27.37
C GLY A 74 -27.72 -52.12 -28.45
N VAL A 75 -27.06 -53.20 -28.01
CA VAL A 75 -26.68 -54.39 -28.79
C VAL A 75 -25.35 -54.34 -29.59
N GLN A 76 -24.53 -55.30 -29.18
CA GLN A 76 -23.40 -56.02 -29.79
C GLN A 76 -23.32 -55.99 -31.34
N ILE A 77 -22.15 -56.09 -31.96
CA ILE A 77 -21.47 -57.38 -32.25
C ILE A 77 -20.00 -57.14 -32.65
N ASN A 78 -19.15 -58.09 -32.21
CA ASN A 78 -17.78 -58.44 -32.60
C ASN A 78 -17.39 -58.18 -34.07
N VAL A 79 -16.09 -58.01 -34.34
CA VAL A 79 -15.23 -59.05 -34.93
C VAL A 79 -13.76 -58.69 -34.76
N GLU A 80 -13.01 -59.76 -34.55
CA GLU A 80 -11.64 -59.98 -34.09
C GLU A 80 -10.60 -59.86 -35.26
N PRO A 81 -9.32 -60.27 -35.12
CA PRO A 81 -8.17 -59.38 -35.32
C PRO A 81 -7.19 -59.91 -36.39
N ASP A 82 -6.01 -59.30 -36.55
CA ASP A 82 -4.81 -60.13 -36.77
C ASP A 82 -3.48 -59.44 -36.40
N SER A 83 -2.58 -60.31 -35.96
CA SER A 83 -1.13 -60.30 -35.70
C SER A 83 -0.22 -59.32 -36.48
N GLY A 84 1.03 -59.02 -36.12
CA GLY A 84 1.93 -59.49 -35.07
C GLY A 84 3.40 -59.18 -35.45
N ARG A 85 4.27 -59.10 -34.41
CA ARG A 85 5.75 -59.25 -34.38
C ARG A 85 6.72 -58.15 -34.90
N THR A 86 7.45 -57.63 -33.91
CA THR A 86 8.88 -57.20 -33.76
C THR A 86 9.93 -58.03 -34.55
N PRO A 87 11.25 -57.69 -34.67
CA PRO A 87 12.13 -57.02 -33.67
C PRO A 87 13.36 -56.15 -34.12
N GLU A 88 13.79 -55.24 -33.24
CA GLU A 88 15.18 -54.92 -32.73
C GLU A 88 16.42 -54.74 -33.68
N PRO A 89 17.65 -54.38 -33.20
CA PRO A 89 18.25 -53.02 -33.22
C PRO A 89 19.65 -52.89 -33.91
N SER A 90 20.28 -51.69 -33.92
CA SER A 90 21.73 -51.44 -33.63
C SER A 90 22.37 -50.17 -34.25
N ALA A 91 23.42 -49.68 -33.54
CA ALA A 91 24.66 -48.96 -33.96
C ALA A 91 24.57 -47.52 -34.54
N ARG A 92 25.24 -46.48 -34.01
CA ARG A 92 26.68 -46.13 -33.76
C ARG A 92 27.40 -45.45 -34.95
N GLU A 93 28.13 -44.38 -34.59
CA GLU A 93 29.31 -43.76 -35.23
C GLU A 93 29.15 -42.72 -36.37
N GLY A 94 30.02 -41.68 -36.29
CA GLY A 94 30.73 -41.18 -37.47
C GLY A 94 30.75 -39.67 -37.72
N GLU A 95 31.83 -39.00 -37.34
CA GLU A 95 32.26 -37.66 -37.80
C GLU A 95 32.58 -37.61 -39.32
N LEU A 96 32.44 -36.41 -39.91
CA LEU A 96 33.26 -35.72 -40.96
C LEU A 96 32.30 -34.79 -41.75
N GLY A 97 32.61 -33.55 -42.13
CA GLY A 97 33.90 -32.94 -42.42
C GLY A 97 33.92 -32.40 -43.86
N LYS A 98 33.91 -31.07 -43.99
CA LYS A 98 34.40 -30.21 -45.10
C LYS A 98 33.57 -30.02 -46.40
N SER A 99 33.20 -28.75 -46.63
CA SER A 99 33.37 -27.93 -47.87
C SER A 99 32.37 -26.76 -47.81
N LEU A 100 32.61 -25.53 -48.26
CA LEU A 100 33.67 -24.88 -49.03
C LEU A 100 33.47 -23.34 -48.91
N HIS A 101 34.60 -22.60 -48.93
CA HIS A 101 34.86 -21.24 -49.50
C HIS A 101 33.69 -20.48 -50.16
N SER A 102 33.56 -19.15 -50.21
CA SER A 102 34.42 -17.97 -50.00
C SER A 102 33.48 -16.74 -50.10
N LEU A 103 33.72 -15.59 -49.45
CA LEU A 103 34.40 -14.45 -50.05
C LEU A 103 34.43 -13.32 -49.01
N GLY A 104 35.60 -12.76 -48.77
CA GLY A 104 35.78 -11.51 -48.06
C GLY A 104 37.06 -10.85 -48.54
N SER A 105 36.97 -9.56 -48.85
CA SER A 105 38.04 -8.57 -48.61
C SER A 105 37.68 -7.23 -49.25
N SER A 106 37.64 -6.16 -48.45
CA SER A 106 38.49 -4.98 -48.67
C SER A 106 38.17 -3.88 -47.66
N LEU A 107 39.12 -3.61 -46.77
CA LEU A 107 39.26 -2.32 -46.07
C LEU A 107 40.77 -2.01 -45.97
N LEU A 108 41.17 -0.90 -46.57
CA LEU A 108 42.42 -0.22 -46.24
C LEU A 108 42.12 1.25 -45.90
N ARG A 109 42.94 1.74 -44.98
CA ARG A 109 42.83 2.95 -44.18
C ARG A 109 43.81 4.00 -44.74
N ARG A 110 43.46 5.30 -44.75
CA ARG A 110 44.28 6.46 -44.28
C ARG A 110 43.57 7.83 -44.47
N PRO A 111 44.04 8.91 -43.79
CA PRO A 111 43.27 10.10 -43.41
C PRO A 111 43.71 11.43 -44.09
N SER A 112 42.88 12.49 -44.03
CA SER A 112 43.30 13.93 -43.97
C SER A 112 42.13 14.93 -44.13
N GLU A 113 42.06 15.88 -43.18
CA GLU A 113 41.71 17.33 -43.25
C GLU A 113 40.44 17.90 -43.98
N SER A 114 39.83 18.87 -43.28
CA SER A 114 38.64 19.76 -43.47
C SER A 114 38.72 20.77 -44.65
N PRO A 115 37.70 21.62 -45.03
CA PRO A 115 36.57 22.18 -44.22
C PRO A 115 35.19 22.47 -44.89
N SER A 116 34.23 22.91 -44.05
CA SER A 116 32.96 23.67 -44.30
C SER A 116 31.78 22.92 -44.96
N LEU A 117 30.49 23.05 -44.60
CA LEU A 117 29.70 23.90 -43.69
C LEU A 117 28.28 23.28 -43.51
N LEU A 118 27.56 23.69 -42.44
CA LEU A 118 26.11 23.54 -42.13
C LEU A 118 25.60 22.27 -41.41
N SER A 119 25.43 22.34 -40.09
CA SER A 119 24.12 22.60 -39.45
C SER A 119 24.23 22.49 -37.93
N ALA A 120 23.64 23.46 -37.25
CA ALA A 120 23.71 23.66 -35.81
C ALA A 120 22.70 22.79 -35.06
N SER A 121 23.15 22.14 -33.98
CA SER A 121 22.31 21.86 -32.82
C SER A 121 23.22 21.76 -31.59
N PHE A 122 23.13 22.78 -30.74
CA PHE A 122 23.88 22.86 -29.49
C PHE A 122 23.04 22.27 -28.36
N SER A 123 23.61 21.32 -27.66
CA SER A 123 23.14 20.82 -26.37
C SER A 123 23.77 21.66 -25.25
N SER A 124 23.01 21.92 -24.19
CA SER A 124 23.61 22.13 -22.88
C SER A 124 22.64 21.68 -21.79
N THR A 125 23.23 20.97 -20.83
CA THR A 125 22.65 20.23 -19.72
C THR A 125 22.36 21.13 -18.51
N GLY A 126 21.34 20.77 -17.73
CA GLY A 126 21.04 21.30 -16.39
C GLY A 126 20.42 20.20 -15.50
N PRO A 127 20.59 20.23 -14.17
CA PRO A 127 20.53 19.05 -13.31
C PRO A 127 19.10 18.64 -12.93
N GLN A 128 18.78 17.35 -13.03
CA GLN A 128 17.55 16.77 -12.44
C GLN A 128 17.76 16.50 -10.95
N SER A 129 17.00 17.18 -10.09
CA SER A 129 16.91 16.90 -8.66
C SER A 129 16.02 15.66 -8.39
N PRO A 130 16.43 14.72 -7.52
CA PRO A 130 15.54 13.67 -7.04
C PRO A 130 14.81 14.13 -5.76
N GLY A 131 13.47 13.99 -5.69
CA GLY A 131 12.76 14.01 -4.39
C GLY A 131 11.46 14.79 -4.23
N ALA A 132 10.58 14.93 -5.24
CA ALA A 132 9.28 15.62 -5.06
C ALA A 132 8.05 14.67 -4.98
N ASP A 133 8.16 13.43 -5.47
CA ASP A 133 7.00 12.54 -5.68
C ASP A 133 6.56 11.72 -4.46
N ASP A 134 7.40 11.63 -3.42
CA ASP A 134 7.04 10.94 -2.17
C ASP A 134 6.38 11.89 -1.16
N ASP A 135 6.60 13.20 -1.32
CA ASP A 135 6.04 14.23 -0.44
C ASP A 135 4.55 14.49 -0.75
N VAL A 136 4.18 14.44 -2.04
CA VAL A 136 2.79 14.65 -2.51
C VAL A 136 1.86 13.48 -2.18
N LYS A 137 2.38 12.23 -2.21
CA LYS A 137 1.64 11.02 -1.79
C LYS A 137 1.29 11.06 -0.29
N SER A 138 2.17 11.63 0.52
CA SER A 138 1.90 11.86 1.94
C SER A 138 0.87 12.98 2.11
N GLN A 139 1.02 14.11 1.41
CA GLN A 139 0.21 15.31 1.63
C GLN A 139 -1.27 15.17 1.28
N ILE A 140 -1.68 14.42 0.26
CA ILE A 140 -3.12 14.36 -0.13
C ILE A 140 -3.91 13.40 0.78
N SER A 141 -3.31 12.24 1.10
CA SER A 141 -3.90 11.35 2.13
C SER A 141 -3.82 12.00 3.52
N PHE A 142 -2.80 12.82 3.78
CA PHE A 142 -2.66 13.63 4.98
C PHE A 142 -3.68 14.75 5.02
N VAL A 143 -4.01 15.44 3.93
CA VAL A 143 -4.99 16.54 3.90
C VAL A 143 -6.41 16.01 4.09
N MET A 144 -6.79 14.89 3.47
CA MET A 144 -8.12 14.32 3.71
C MET A 144 -8.21 13.70 5.11
N ARG A 145 -7.14 13.08 5.61
CA ARG A 145 -7.03 12.57 6.98
C ARG A 145 -6.97 13.70 8.02
N GLU A 146 -6.28 14.80 7.77
CA GLU A 146 -6.25 16.00 8.61
C GLU A 146 -7.59 16.71 8.58
N ARG A 147 -8.26 16.80 7.43
CA ARG A 147 -9.60 17.38 7.34
C ARG A 147 -10.60 16.51 8.10
N LEU A 148 -10.51 15.18 8.01
CA LEU A 148 -11.34 14.26 8.79
C LEU A 148 -11.01 14.33 10.29
N HIS A 149 -9.72 14.43 10.65
CA HIS A 149 -9.25 14.44 12.03
C HIS A 149 -9.46 15.80 12.71
N SER A 150 -9.30 16.91 11.98
CA SER A 150 -9.68 18.25 12.41
C SER A 150 -11.19 18.37 12.52
N PHE A 151 -11.95 17.79 11.60
CA PHE A 151 -13.41 17.70 11.68
C PHE A 151 -13.88 16.94 12.92
N VAL A 152 -13.31 15.76 13.21
CA VAL A 152 -13.57 15.00 14.45
C VAL A 152 -13.18 15.83 15.67
N LYS A 153 -12.06 16.57 15.64
CA LYS A 153 -11.61 17.41 16.76
C LYS A 153 -12.45 18.67 16.95
N GLN A 154 -13.04 19.22 15.89
CA GLN A 154 -13.82 20.46 15.90
C GLN A 154 -15.30 20.21 16.23
N HIS A 155 -15.81 19.01 15.94
CA HIS A 155 -17.20 18.58 16.20
C HIS A 155 -17.32 17.53 17.32
N ALA A 156 -16.20 17.06 17.88
CA ALA A 156 -16.20 16.48 19.22
C ALA A 156 -16.61 17.58 20.19
N ASN A 157 -17.86 17.52 20.64
CA ASN A 157 -18.43 18.46 21.60
C ASN A 157 -17.46 18.65 22.79
N PRO A 158 -16.84 19.82 22.98
CA PRO A 158 -16.08 20.14 24.19
C PRO A 158 -17.07 20.51 25.31
N GLY A 159 -18.17 19.78 25.40
CA GLY A 159 -19.12 19.92 26.49
C GLY A 159 -18.55 19.20 27.68
N LYS A 160 -17.80 19.93 28.53
CA LYS A 160 -17.53 19.68 29.95
C LYS A 160 -17.88 18.27 30.47
N THR A 161 -17.34 17.21 29.88
CA THR A 161 -17.24 15.92 30.55
C THR A 161 -15.88 15.96 31.19
N ALA A 162 -15.89 16.42 32.45
CA ALA A 162 -14.95 16.12 33.50
C ALA A 162 -13.53 15.76 33.02
N GLU A 163 -12.59 16.59 33.43
CA GLU A 163 -11.16 16.33 33.61
C GLU A 163 -10.95 15.13 34.58
N PHE A 164 -11.52 13.98 34.25
CA PHE A 164 -11.50 12.72 34.98
C PHE A 164 -10.91 11.67 34.03
N ASP A 165 -9.67 11.30 34.30
CA ASP A 165 -8.92 10.12 33.82
C ASP A 165 -9.05 9.78 32.33
N VAL A 166 -8.48 10.64 31.49
CA VAL A 166 -8.16 10.31 30.08
C VAL A 166 -7.04 9.25 29.98
N ALA A 167 -6.33 8.95 31.07
CA ALA A 167 -5.23 7.98 31.10
C ALA A 167 -5.68 6.50 31.02
N ASP A 168 -6.88 6.17 31.52
CA ASP A 168 -7.32 4.79 31.77
C ASP A 168 -8.26 4.20 30.70
N ARG A 169 -8.45 4.90 29.58
CA ARG A 169 -9.08 4.30 28.39
C ARG A 169 -8.11 3.27 27.79
N VAL A 170 -8.65 2.16 27.30
CA VAL A 170 -7.89 1.12 26.55
C VAL A 170 -7.07 1.70 25.39
N THR A 171 -7.44 2.89 24.89
CA THR A 171 -6.77 3.65 23.83
C THR A 171 -5.96 4.85 24.31
N GLY A 172 -5.72 5.01 25.62
CA GLY A 172 -4.93 6.09 26.19
C GLY A 172 -3.46 6.01 25.75
N LYS A 173 -2.86 7.15 25.38
CA LYS A 173 -1.43 7.22 25.00
C LYS A 173 -0.51 6.71 26.11
N PHE A 174 -0.88 6.96 27.37
CA PHE A 174 -0.16 6.44 28.53
C PHE A 174 -0.20 4.91 28.60
N HIS A 175 -1.40 4.32 28.48
CA HIS A 175 -1.55 2.86 28.46
C HIS A 175 -0.75 2.22 27.32
N LEU A 176 -0.76 2.83 26.13
CA LEU A 176 0.05 2.35 25.00
C LEU A 176 1.56 2.37 25.32
N GLY A 177 2.05 3.46 25.92
CA GLY A 177 3.45 3.56 26.35
C GLY A 177 3.83 2.55 27.44
N TRP A 178 2.95 2.32 28.41
CA TRP A 178 3.13 1.30 29.44
C TRP A 178 3.15 -0.11 28.84
N LEU A 179 2.21 -0.41 27.94
CA LEU A 179 2.12 -1.71 27.29
C LEU A 179 3.34 -2.00 26.40
N PHE A 180 3.94 -0.95 25.82
CA PHE A 180 5.24 -1.07 25.16
C PHE A 180 6.32 -1.52 26.15
N ALA A 181 6.41 -0.91 27.34
CA ALA A 181 7.37 -1.33 28.37
C ALA A 181 7.16 -2.78 28.84
N VAL A 182 5.90 -3.20 29.05
CA VAL A 182 5.56 -4.59 29.39
C VAL A 182 5.97 -5.55 28.25
N THR A 183 5.74 -5.15 27.00
CA THR A 183 6.12 -5.95 25.83
C THR A 183 7.64 -6.03 25.66
N THR A 184 8.38 -4.97 25.97
CA THR A 184 9.85 -4.99 25.98
C THR A 184 10.37 -5.95 27.06
N ALA A 185 9.79 -5.94 28.27
CA ALA A 185 10.11 -6.91 29.32
C ALA A 185 9.79 -8.36 28.88
N PHE A 186 8.69 -8.56 28.14
CA PHE A 186 8.37 -9.85 27.54
C PHE A 186 9.40 -10.29 26.49
N LEU A 187 9.78 -9.40 25.56
CA LEU A 187 10.78 -9.71 24.53
C LEU A 187 12.16 -10.02 25.15
N TYR A 188 12.54 -9.32 26.21
CA TYR A 188 13.75 -9.64 26.98
C TYR A 188 13.70 -11.06 27.54
N ASN A 189 12.62 -11.47 28.19
CA ASN A 189 12.49 -12.83 28.71
C ASN A 189 12.40 -13.88 27.59
N ALA A 190 11.66 -13.58 26.52
CA ALA A 190 11.50 -14.45 25.35
C ALA A 190 12.84 -14.77 24.68
N LEU A 191 13.69 -13.77 24.47
CA LEU A 191 15.01 -13.98 23.87
C LEU A 191 16.06 -14.43 24.90
N GLY A 192 16.00 -13.90 26.12
CA GLY A 192 17.01 -14.12 27.15
C GLY A 192 16.99 -15.53 27.75
N ILE A 193 15.80 -16.09 28.01
CA ILE A 193 15.68 -17.40 28.66
C ILE A 193 16.26 -18.54 27.80
N PRO A 194 15.87 -18.72 26.52
CA PRO A 194 16.47 -19.75 25.66
C PRO A 194 17.96 -19.49 25.43
N LEU A 195 18.35 -18.24 25.19
CA LEU A 195 19.75 -17.87 24.97
C LEU A 195 20.65 -18.27 26.14
N ARG A 196 20.29 -17.88 27.37
CA ARG A 196 21.09 -18.17 28.57
C ARG A 196 21.01 -19.64 28.99
N SER A 197 19.95 -20.35 28.61
CA SER A 197 19.82 -21.79 28.88
C SER A 197 20.68 -22.64 27.94
N SER A 198 21.01 -22.13 26.75
CA SER A 198 21.81 -22.87 25.77
C SER A 198 23.26 -22.39 25.70
N TYR A 199 23.50 -21.08 25.64
CA TYR A 199 24.84 -20.52 25.45
C TYR A 199 25.49 -20.13 26.79
N PRO A 200 26.81 -20.33 26.95
CA PRO A 200 27.55 -20.00 28.16
C PRO A 200 27.87 -18.49 28.26
N TYR A 201 26.88 -17.63 28.04
CA TYR A 201 27.03 -16.17 28.18
C TYR A 201 26.76 -15.68 29.60
N GLN A 202 26.10 -16.48 30.42
CA GLN A 202 25.99 -16.23 31.86
C GLN A 202 27.26 -16.74 32.54
N THR A 203 27.98 -15.84 33.18
CA THR A 203 29.21 -16.12 33.93
C THR A 203 29.08 -15.57 35.34
N ASP A 204 29.90 -16.06 36.27
CA ASP A 204 29.84 -15.62 37.67
C ASP A 204 30.06 -14.11 37.84
N ALA A 205 30.81 -13.49 36.93
CA ALA A 205 31.06 -12.06 36.93
C ALA A 205 29.85 -11.21 36.48
N ASN A 206 28.96 -11.75 35.63
CA ASN A 206 27.85 -10.99 35.05
C ASN A 206 26.47 -11.42 35.55
N VAL A 207 26.38 -12.51 36.32
CA VAL A 207 25.11 -13.07 36.83
C VAL A 207 24.30 -12.04 37.62
N VAL A 208 24.96 -11.16 38.36
CA VAL A 208 24.29 -10.09 39.13
C VAL A 208 23.52 -9.14 38.22
N TYR A 209 24.09 -8.74 37.08
CA TYR A 209 23.41 -7.86 36.13
C TYR A 209 22.20 -8.53 35.49
N TRP A 210 22.31 -9.83 35.18
CA TRP A 210 21.18 -10.61 34.66
C TRP A 210 20.04 -10.68 35.67
N LEU A 211 20.34 -10.96 36.94
CA LEU A 211 19.33 -11.01 38.00
C LEU A 211 18.65 -9.65 38.22
N ILE A 212 19.39 -8.53 38.15
CA ILE A 212 18.80 -7.19 38.25
C ILE A 212 17.75 -6.97 37.16
N VAL A 213 18.07 -7.30 35.90
CA VAL A 213 17.14 -7.11 34.77
C VAL A 213 15.97 -8.10 34.84
N ASP A 214 16.22 -9.34 35.27
CA ASP A 214 15.21 -10.36 35.47
C ASP A 214 14.14 -9.92 36.48
N TYR A 215 14.57 -9.43 37.66
CA TYR A 215 13.65 -8.96 38.70
C TYR A 215 13.01 -7.61 38.36
N LEU A 216 13.67 -6.76 37.57
CA LEU A 216 13.05 -5.55 37.02
C LEU A 216 11.89 -5.91 36.08
N CYS A 217 12.05 -6.92 35.23
CA CYS A 217 10.96 -7.40 34.38
C CYS A 217 9.80 -7.99 35.19
N ASP A 218 10.10 -8.76 36.25
CA ASP A 218 9.09 -9.30 37.16
C ASP A 218 8.34 -8.16 37.89
N ALA A 219 9.03 -7.09 38.30
CA ALA A 219 8.41 -5.91 38.89
C ALA A 219 7.47 -5.19 37.90
N ILE A 220 7.85 -5.08 36.62
CA ILE A 220 6.97 -4.54 35.56
C ILE A 220 5.71 -5.40 35.40
N TYR A 221 5.85 -6.72 35.39
CA TYR A 221 4.70 -7.63 35.27
C TYR A 221 3.76 -7.54 36.47
N LEU A 222 4.32 -7.41 37.68
CA LEU A 222 3.57 -7.24 38.91
C LEU A 222 2.82 -5.90 38.92
N ALA A 223 3.49 -4.81 38.53
CA ALA A 223 2.88 -3.50 38.39
C ALA A 223 1.74 -3.51 37.36
N ASP A 224 1.94 -4.19 36.23
CA ASP A 224 0.90 -4.34 35.21
C ASP A 224 -0.33 -5.09 35.73
N MET A 225 -0.13 -6.21 36.44
CA MET A 225 -1.19 -7.04 37.02
C MET A 225 -1.96 -6.36 38.16
N ILE A 226 -1.26 -5.62 39.04
CA ILE A 226 -1.86 -5.04 40.25
C ILE A 226 -2.39 -3.62 40.02
N ILE A 227 -1.67 -2.80 39.24
CA ILE A 227 -1.93 -1.37 39.13
C ILE A 227 -2.73 -1.07 37.87
N ILE A 228 -2.29 -1.57 36.71
CA ILE A 228 -2.80 -1.12 35.41
C ILE A 228 -4.02 -1.91 34.96
N LYS A 229 -3.91 -3.23 34.80
CA LYS A 229 -5.02 -4.06 34.27
C LYS A 229 -6.32 -3.97 35.06
N PRO A 230 -6.33 -3.88 36.40
CA PRO A 230 -7.56 -3.70 37.17
C PRO A 230 -8.25 -2.34 36.98
N ARG A 231 -7.57 -1.34 36.40
CA ARG A 231 -8.12 0.00 36.13
C ARG A 231 -8.65 0.16 34.70
N LEU A 232 -8.37 -0.80 33.82
CA LEU A 232 -8.78 -0.72 32.43
C LEU A 232 -10.30 -0.72 32.31
N GLN A 233 -10.81 0.31 31.64
CA GLN A 233 -12.23 0.44 31.35
C GLN A 233 -12.66 -0.60 30.32
N PHE A 234 -13.88 -1.11 30.47
CA PHE A 234 -14.47 -2.06 29.52
C PHE A 234 -15.89 -1.61 29.12
N MET A 235 -16.32 -2.05 27.94
CA MET A 235 -17.65 -1.72 27.41
C MET A 235 -18.67 -2.79 27.81
N ARG A 236 -19.79 -2.37 28.41
CA ARG A 236 -20.93 -3.25 28.72
C ARG A 236 -22.23 -2.54 28.35
N GLY A 237 -23.02 -3.15 27.46
CA GLY A 237 -24.29 -2.55 27.00
C GLY A 237 -24.10 -1.19 26.28
N GLY A 238 -22.95 -0.97 25.64
CA GLY A 238 -22.65 0.28 24.94
C GLY A 238 -22.15 1.44 25.82
N ILE A 239 -22.01 1.21 27.14
CA ILE A 239 -21.50 2.22 28.09
C ILE A 239 -20.11 1.79 28.57
N SER A 240 -19.18 2.75 28.66
CA SER A 240 -17.85 2.52 29.25
C SER A 240 -17.98 2.48 30.77
N ILE A 241 -17.68 1.33 31.37
CA ILE A 241 -17.65 1.17 32.83
C ILE A 241 -16.22 1.44 33.31
N GLY A 242 -16.06 2.47 34.15
CA GLY A 242 -14.77 2.84 34.77
C GLY A 242 -14.72 2.68 36.28
N ASN A 243 -15.77 2.16 36.91
CA ASN A 243 -15.78 1.92 38.36
C ASN A 243 -14.73 0.88 38.73
N ARG A 244 -13.78 1.25 39.61
CA ARG A 244 -12.65 0.40 40.02
C ARG A 244 -13.03 -1.00 40.51
N ARG A 245 -14.18 -1.13 41.20
CA ARG A 245 -14.67 -2.44 41.70
C ARG A 245 -15.14 -3.34 40.55
N ASP A 246 -15.81 -2.76 39.57
CA ASP A 246 -16.36 -3.50 38.43
C ASP A 246 -15.25 -3.88 37.43
N THR A 247 -14.30 -2.98 37.17
CA THR A 247 -13.13 -3.25 36.32
C THR A 247 -12.22 -4.33 36.91
N LEU A 248 -11.96 -4.28 38.23
CA LEU A 248 -11.22 -5.33 38.92
C LEU A 248 -11.95 -6.67 38.84
N ARG A 249 -13.26 -6.71 39.13
CA ARG A 249 -14.04 -7.95 39.04
C ARG A 249 -14.02 -8.53 37.63
N ASN A 250 -14.17 -7.68 36.61
CA ASN A 250 -14.08 -8.09 35.21
C ASN A 250 -12.70 -8.68 34.88
N TYR A 251 -11.62 -8.03 35.32
CA TYR A 251 -10.26 -8.52 35.10
C TYR A 251 -10.01 -9.87 35.80
N VAL A 252 -10.35 -10.01 37.09
CA VAL A 252 -10.14 -11.25 37.85
C VAL A 252 -10.94 -12.42 37.28
N MET A 253 -12.13 -12.17 36.72
CA MET A 253 -12.92 -13.21 36.05
C MET A 253 -12.45 -13.51 34.61
N SER A 254 -11.57 -12.68 34.04
CA SER A 254 -11.04 -12.88 32.69
C SER A 254 -9.99 -14.00 32.64
N GLY A 255 -9.87 -14.66 31.48
CA GLY A 255 -8.79 -15.63 31.25
C GLY A 255 -7.39 -15.00 31.32
N SER A 256 -7.27 -13.70 31.05
CA SER A 256 -6.00 -12.97 31.10
C SER A 256 -5.38 -12.92 32.49
N PHE A 257 -6.21 -12.83 33.54
CA PHE A 257 -5.72 -12.87 34.92
C PHE A 257 -5.05 -14.21 35.25
N LYS A 258 -5.60 -15.33 34.77
CA LYS A 258 -5.00 -16.67 34.99
C LYS A 258 -3.60 -16.78 34.37
N LEU A 259 -3.43 -16.27 33.15
CA LEU A 259 -2.13 -16.24 32.46
C LEU A 259 -1.16 -15.28 33.14
N ASP A 260 -1.62 -14.11 33.60
CA ASP A 260 -0.78 -13.15 34.33
C ASP A 260 -0.29 -13.75 35.66
N LEU A 261 -1.19 -14.39 36.41
CA LEU A 261 -0.86 -15.05 37.68
C LEU A 261 0.16 -16.18 37.46
N LEU A 262 -0.05 -17.03 36.45
CA LEU A 262 0.87 -18.12 36.14
C LEU A 262 2.23 -17.62 35.66
N SER A 263 2.28 -16.44 35.01
CA SER A 263 3.54 -15.84 34.52
C SER A 263 4.46 -15.30 35.61
N ILE A 264 3.92 -14.99 36.80
CA ILE A 264 4.64 -14.40 37.94
C ILE A 264 4.96 -15.45 39.02
N VAL A 265 4.60 -16.72 38.81
CA VAL A 265 4.92 -17.79 39.77
C VAL A 265 6.44 -17.81 40.00
N PRO A 266 6.92 -17.60 41.24
CA PRO A 266 8.33 -17.42 41.54
C PRO A 266 9.04 -18.78 41.60
N LEU A 267 9.14 -19.48 40.48
CA LEU A 267 9.88 -20.76 40.37
C LEU A 267 11.39 -20.59 40.59
N ASP A 268 11.87 -19.35 40.67
CA ASP A 268 13.25 -18.96 40.94
C ASP A 268 13.71 -19.34 42.34
N PHE A 269 12.78 -19.66 43.27
CA PHE A 269 13.15 -20.28 44.55
C PHE A 269 13.92 -21.59 44.35
N MET A 270 13.81 -22.24 43.18
CA MET A 270 14.64 -23.39 42.84
C MET A 270 16.13 -23.06 42.75
N TYR A 271 16.53 -21.80 42.56
CA TYR A 271 17.94 -21.37 42.57
C TYR A 271 18.64 -21.58 43.91
N PHE A 272 17.90 -21.83 45.00
CA PHE A 272 18.50 -22.22 46.28
C PHE A 272 18.92 -23.70 46.31
N TYR A 273 18.32 -24.53 45.45
CA TYR A 273 18.56 -25.97 45.38
C TYR A 273 19.36 -26.36 44.13
N THR A 274 19.17 -25.64 43.03
CA THR A 274 19.92 -25.78 41.77
C THR A 274 20.83 -24.58 41.59
N ASP A 275 21.83 -24.68 40.71
CA ASP A 275 22.51 -23.49 40.20
C ASP A 275 21.51 -22.49 39.56
N ILE A 276 21.97 -21.28 39.26
CA ILE A 276 21.14 -20.22 38.65
C ILE A 276 20.85 -20.56 37.18
N ILE A 277 19.90 -21.48 36.97
CA ILE A 277 19.49 -22.00 35.66
C ILE A 277 18.28 -21.21 35.15
N PRO A 278 18.38 -20.45 34.04
CA PRO A 278 17.31 -19.59 33.53
C PRO A 278 16.01 -20.33 33.15
N ILE A 279 16.05 -21.64 32.92
CA ILE A 279 14.90 -22.44 32.47
C ILE A 279 13.71 -22.40 33.46
N TRP A 280 13.98 -22.23 34.76
CA TRP A 280 12.93 -22.08 35.77
C TRP A 280 12.07 -20.82 35.54
N ARG A 281 12.57 -19.86 34.78
CA ARG A 281 11.84 -18.64 34.39
C ARG A 281 10.95 -18.81 33.16
N LEU A 282 10.82 -20.01 32.57
CA LEU A 282 10.01 -20.24 31.37
C LEU A 282 8.53 -19.81 31.52
N GLY A 283 7.98 -19.83 32.74
CA GLY A 283 6.63 -19.32 33.04
C GLY A 283 6.41 -17.87 32.60
N ARG A 284 7.45 -17.03 32.54
CA ARG A 284 7.35 -15.61 32.16
C ARG A 284 6.94 -15.42 30.70
N LEU A 285 7.07 -16.45 29.86
CA LEU A 285 6.61 -16.44 28.47
C LEU A 285 5.08 -16.46 28.34
N LEU A 286 4.35 -16.83 29.39
CA LEU A 286 2.88 -16.78 29.39
C LEU A 286 2.33 -15.36 29.32
N LYS A 287 3.17 -14.34 29.52
CA LYS A 287 2.83 -12.92 29.34
C LYS A 287 2.67 -12.51 27.86
N VAL A 288 2.78 -13.45 26.91
CA VAL A 288 2.59 -13.24 25.45
C VAL A 288 1.29 -12.50 25.10
N GLN A 289 0.24 -12.61 25.92
CA GLN A 289 -1.00 -11.86 25.75
C GLN A 289 -0.80 -10.34 25.65
N SER A 290 0.17 -9.78 26.37
CA SER A 290 0.45 -8.34 26.37
C SER A 290 1.09 -7.91 25.04
N PHE A 291 1.90 -8.79 24.46
CA PHE A 291 2.44 -8.61 23.11
C PHE A 291 1.31 -8.57 22.07
N TRP A 292 0.36 -9.51 22.12
CA TRP A 292 -0.80 -9.47 21.21
C TRP A 292 -1.64 -8.21 21.38
N GLN A 293 -1.93 -7.85 22.64
CA GLN A 293 -2.68 -6.62 22.95
C GLN A 293 -1.99 -5.37 22.38
N LEU A 294 -0.66 -5.27 22.48
CA LEU A 294 0.07 -4.14 21.91
C LEU A 294 -0.10 -4.09 20.40
N PHE A 295 0.14 -5.20 19.71
CA PHE A 295 0.04 -5.22 18.24
C PHE A 295 -1.37 -5.00 17.74
N ASP A 296 -2.40 -5.45 18.45
CA ASP A 296 -3.80 -5.18 18.10
C ASP A 296 -4.15 -3.70 18.29
N LEU A 297 -3.62 -3.04 19.33
CA LEU A 297 -3.76 -1.59 19.50
C LEU A 297 -3.00 -0.82 18.41
N LEU A 298 -1.81 -1.27 18.03
CA LEU A 298 -1.01 -0.66 16.96
C LEU A 298 -1.71 -0.81 15.59
N ASP A 299 -2.29 -1.98 15.27
CA ASP A 299 -3.01 -2.23 14.01
C ASP A 299 -4.19 -1.25 13.84
N ASN A 300 -4.87 -0.93 14.95
CA ASN A 300 -5.99 0.01 14.98
C ASN A 300 -5.57 1.49 15.03
N SER A 301 -4.37 1.79 15.52
CA SER A 301 -3.91 3.18 15.73
C SER A 301 -3.10 3.72 14.56
N PHE A 302 -2.38 2.86 13.83
CA PHE A 302 -1.49 3.30 12.77
C PHE A 302 -2.22 3.52 11.44
N SER A 303 -1.75 4.52 10.70
CA SER A 303 -2.26 4.88 9.38
C SER A 303 -2.13 3.78 8.33
N ASN A 304 -1.17 2.87 8.52
CA ASN A 304 -0.88 1.76 7.63
C ASN A 304 -0.83 0.44 8.45
N PRO A 305 -1.98 -0.23 8.61
CA PRO A 305 -2.09 -1.51 9.35
C PRO A 305 -1.17 -2.60 8.79
N TYR A 306 -0.85 -2.54 7.49
CA TYR A 306 -0.03 -3.55 6.82
C TYR A 306 1.37 -3.68 7.40
N VAL A 307 2.02 -2.56 7.74
CA VAL A 307 3.38 -2.57 8.31
C VAL A 307 3.38 -3.26 9.67
N ILE A 308 2.38 -2.96 10.52
CA ILE A 308 2.25 -3.56 11.85
C ILE A 308 2.08 -5.08 11.76
N ARG A 309 1.26 -5.55 10.81
CA ARG A 309 1.06 -6.99 10.57
C ARG A 309 2.34 -7.69 10.14
N ILE A 310 3.11 -7.09 9.23
CA ILE A 310 4.41 -7.63 8.79
C ILE A 310 5.38 -7.69 9.97
N THR A 311 5.51 -6.62 10.74
CA THR A 311 6.39 -6.58 11.91
C THR A 311 6.01 -7.66 12.93
N ARG A 312 4.71 -7.87 13.17
CA ARG A 312 4.22 -8.93 14.06
C ARG A 312 4.66 -10.31 13.58
N THR A 313 4.39 -10.67 12.33
CA THR A 313 4.75 -12.01 11.83
C THR A 313 6.26 -12.20 11.72
N LEU A 314 7.00 -11.17 11.32
CA LEU A 314 8.46 -11.21 11.28
C LEU A 314 9.05 -11.49 12.67
N SER A 315 8.49 -10.89 13.72
CA SER A 315 8.93 -11.15 15.10
C SER A 315 8.76 -12.62 15.52
N TYR A 316 7.66 -13.27 15.11
CA TYR A 316 7.44 -14.70 15.35
C TYR A 316 8.46 -15.56 14.63
N MET A 317 8.74 -15.26 13.35
CA MET A 317 9.77 -15.98 12.59
C MET A 317 11.14 -15.87 13.25
N VAL A 318 11.57 -14.64 13.57
CA VAL A 318 12.87 -14.41 14.20
C VAL A 318 12.96 -15.14 15.55
N TYR A 319 11.89 -15.16 16.33
CA TYR A 319 11.84 -15.89 17.59
C TYR A 319 11.96 -17.42 17.39
N ILE A 320 11.25 -18.00 16.42
CA ILE A 320 11.36 -19.45 16.13
C ILE A 320 12.78 -19.80 15.66
N ILE A 321 13.37 -19.00 14.77
CA ILE A 321 14.76 -19.19 14.31
C ILE A 321 15.74 -19.07 15.49
N HIS A 322 15.51 -18.11 16.40
CA HIS A 322 16.30 -17.95 17.62
C HIS A 322 16.23 -19.19 18.51
N CYS A 323 15.02 -19.70 18.82
CA CYS A 323 14.85 -20.91 19.60
C CYS A 323 15.53 -22.12 18.93
N ASN A 324 15.38 -22.25 17.61
CA ASN A 324 16.03 -23.30 16.83
C ASN A 324 17.56 -23.21 16.90
N SER A 325 18.11 -21.99 16.85
CA SER A 325 19.56 -21.75 17.01
C SER A 325 20.07 -22.18 18.39
N CYS A 326 19.28 -21.96 19.44
CA CYS A 326 19.60 -22.38 20.80
C CYS A 326 19.63 -23.91 20.91
N VAL A 327 18.62 -24.60 20.35
CA VAL A 327 18.57 -26.07 20.28
C VAL A 327 19.76 -26.63 19.49
N TYR A 328 20.09 -26.02 18.34
CA TYR A 328 21.24 -26.42 17.53
C TYR A 328 22.56 -26.30 18.29
N TYR A 329 22.76 -25.22 19.04
CA TYR A 329 23.95 -25.06 19.87
C TYR A 329 24.01 -26.12 20.99
N LEU A 330 22.89 -26.38 21.67
CA LEU A 330 22.83 -27.39 22.72
C LEU A 330 23.16 -28.79 22.17
N LEU A 331 22.59 -29.15 21.02
CA LEU A 331 22.89 -30.41 20.36
C LEU A 331 24.36 -30.48 19.93
N SER A 332 24.89 -29.36 19.42
CA SER A 332 26.30 -29.25 19.05
C SER A 332 27.24 -29.43 20.24
N ALA A 333 26.90 -28.85 21.39
CA ALA A 333 27.65 -28.99 22.64
C ALA A 333 27.59 -30.44 23.15
N TRP A 334 26.42 -31.07 23.08
CA TRP A 334 26.23 -32.48 23.46
C TRP A 334 27.07 -33.44 22.60
N GLN A 335 27.28 -33.13 21.32
CA GLN A 335 28.17 -33.86 20.40
C GLN A 335 29.62 -33.35 20.42
N ALA A 336 30.03 -32.68 21.51
CA ALA A 336 31.39 -32.19 21.75
C ALA A 336 31.93 -31.30 20.61
N PHE A 337 31.09 -30.42 20.05
CA PHE A 337 31.47 -29.44 19.02
C PHE A 337 32.16 -30.05 17.79
N GLY A 338 31.81 -31.29 17.44
CA GLY A 338 32.36 -32.00 16.28
C GLY A 338 33.82 -32.43 16.45
N GLN A 339 34.33 -32.46 17.69
CA GLN A 339 35.69 -32.92 18.02
C GLN A 339 35.82 -34.45 18.00
N ILE A 340 34.69 -35.17 18.01
CA ILE A 340 34.67 -36.63 17.89
C ILE A 340 34.72 -37.00 16.42
N ALA A 341 35.78 -37.71 16.02
CA ALA A 341 35.91 -38.25 14.67
C ALA A 341 35.00 -39.47 14.49
N TYR A 342 34.31 -39.55 13.36
CA TYR A 342 33.56 -40.74 12.96
C TYR A 342 34.28 -41.44 11.80
N GLN A 343 34.13 -42.76 11.72
CA GLN A 343 34.77 -43.57 10.69
C GLN A 343 33.76 -43.90 9.58
N MET A 344 34.14 -43.63 8.34
CA MET A 344 33.35 -43.99 7.16
C MET A 344 34.29 -44.54 6.09
N ASN A 345 34.01 -45.74 5.58
CA ASN A 345 34.83 -46.42 4.56
C ASN A 345 36.33 -46.47 4.92
N GLY A 346 36.65 -46.78 6.18
CA GLY A 346 38.04 -46.90 6.67
C GLY A 346 38.78 -45.57 6.90
N LYS A 347 38.16 -44.42 6.63
CA LYS A 347 38.75 -43.09 6.85
C LYS A 347 38.04 -42.36 8.00
N TYR A 348 38.82 -41.58 8.76
CA TYR A 348 38.31 -40.75 9.84
C TYR A 348 37.91 -39.36 9.33
N TYR A 349 36.73 -38.90 9.69
CA TYR A 349 36.22 -37.58 9.36
C TYR A 349 35.76 -36.85 10.62
N LEU A 350 35.99 -35.54 10.68
CA LEU A 350 35.41 -34.67 11.70
C LEU A 350 34.00 -34.29 11.29
N ASN A 351 33.09 -34.27 12.25
CA ASN A 351 31.72 -33.87 12.03
C ASN A 351 31.66 -32.36 11.72
N LYS A 352 31.45 -32.02 10.44
CA LYS A 352 31.34 -30.64 9.96
C LYS A 352 29.97 -30.02 10.17
N TRP A 353 28.95 -30.84 10.50
CA TRP A 353 27.59 -30.38 10.71
C TRP A 353 27.45 -29.60 12.02
N VAL A 354 28.17 -30.04 13.05
CA VAL A 354 28.17 -29.47 14.38
C VAL A 354 28.95 -28.15 14.44
N TYR A 355 28.53 -27.21 15.29
CA TYR A 355 29.29 -25.99 15.55
C TYR A 355 30.70 -26.30 16.09
N ASN A 356 31.73 -25.78 15.43
CA ASN A 356 33.15 -26.10 15.70
C ASN A 356 33.83 -25.28 16.81
N ASN A 357 33.07 -24.59 17.65
CA ASN A 357 33.56 -23.73 18.74
C ASN A 357 34.55 -22.61 18.32
N LYS A 358 34.49 -22.16 17.06
CA LYS A 358 35.30 -21.03 16.57
C LYS A 358 34.42 -19.80 16.32
N GLY A 359 34.91 -18.62 16.68
CA GLY A 359 34.20 -17.34 16.49
C GLY A 359 33.01 -17.14 17.43
N ASN A 360 32.10 -16.23 17.10
CA ASN A 360 30.89 -15.99 17.90
C ASN A 360 29.88 -17.14 17.71
N ALA A 361 29.64 -17.89 18.78
CA ALA A 361 28.77 -19.06 18.77
C ALA A 361 27.33 -18.74 18.36
N TYR A 362 26.76 -17.68 18.93
CA TYR A 362 25.38 -17.29 18.62
C TYR A 362 25.22 -16.91 17.14
N LEU A 363 26.10 -16.05 16.64
CA LEU A 363 26.01 -15.59 15.25
C LEU A 363 26.16 -16.73 14.24
N ARG A 364 27.05 -17.69 14.49
CA ARG A 364 27.23 -18.86 13.60
C ARG A 364 26.05 -19.83 13.65
N CYS A 365 25.57 -20.15 14.84
CA CYS A 365 24.40 -21.03 15.02
C CYS A 365 23.14 -20.39 14.44
N PHE A 366 22.91 -19.10 14.71
CA PHE A 366 21.77 -18.37 14.16
C PHE A 366 21.84 -18.28 12.63
N TYR A 367 23.01 -18.00 12.06
CA TYR A 367 23.22 -18.02 10.62
C TYR A 367 22.89 -19.39 10.01
N PHE A 368 23.38 -20.48 10.63
CA PHE A 368 23.08 -21.85 10.20
C PHE A 368 21.57 -22.11 10.20
N THR A 369 20.88 -21.88 11.32
CA THR A 369 19.44 -22.16 11.44
C THR A 369 18.58 -21.21 10.62
N ALA A 370 19.00 -19.96 10.42
CA ALA A 370 18.33 -19.03 9.51
C ALA A 370 18.43 -19.53 8.07
N ALA A 371 19.61 -20.00 7.64
CA ALA A 371 19.82 -20.53 6.30
C ALA A 371 19.07 -21.86 6.07
N VAL A 372 18.88 -22.67 7.13
CA VAL A 372 17.96 -23.84 7.13
C VAL A 372 16.51 -23.37 6.97
N ALA A 373 16.09 -22.35 7.73
CA ALA A 373 14.71 -21.87 7.73
C ALA A 373 14.29 -21.21 6.40
N THR A 374 15.22 -20.54 5.71
CA THR A 374 14.98 -19.91 4.40
C THR A 374 15.33 -20.80 3.21
N SER A 375 15.76 -22.04 3.45
CA SER A 375 16.20 -22.99 2.41
C SER A 375 17.32 -22.45 1.49
N THR A 376 18.09 -21.45 1.93
CA THR A 376 19.13 -20.78 1.11
C THR A 376 20.53 -21.34 1.37
N GLY A 377 20.74 -22.03 2.50
CA GLY A 377 22.07 -22.43 2.95
C GLY A 377 22.65 -23.66 2.26
N ASN A 378 23.91 -23.57 1.83
CA ASN A 378 24.76 -24.75 1.59
C ASN A 378 25.25 -25.31 2.92
N ASN A 379 24.32 -25.84 3.70
CA ASN A 379 24.62 -26.36 5.03
C ASN A 379 25.32 -27.72 4.92
N PRO A 380 26.30 -28.00 5.80
CA PRO A 380 26.92 -29.33 5.89
C PRO A 380 25.84 -30.41 6.05
N ALA A 381 26.08 -31.59 5.48
CA ALA A 381 25.17 -32.71 5.61
C ALA A 381 25.21 -33.30 7.05
N PRO A 382 24.06 -33.67 7.63
CA PRO A 382 24.03 -34.43 8.88
C PRO A 382 24.71 -35.79 8.69
N THR A 383 25.34 -36.27 9.75
CA THR A 383 26.14 -37.51 9.79
C THR A 383 25.52 -38.55 10.72
N ASN A 384 24.78 -38.12 11.75
CA ASN A 384 24.17 -38.99 12.76
C ASN A 384 22.65 -38.99 12.71
N VAL A 385 22.02 -40.07 13.20
CA VAL A 385 20.55 -40.23 13.23
C VAL A 385 19.86 -39.05 13.94
N ILE A 386 20.40 -38.59 15.08
CA ILE A 386 19.85 -37.45 15.81
C ILE A 386 19.94 -36.16 14.99
N GLU A 387 21.02 -35.97 14.23
CA GLU A 387 21.19 -34.81 13.35
C GLU A 387 20.19 -34.84 12.19
N TYR A 388 19.93 -36.03 11.62
CA TYR A 388 18.86 -36.20 10.63
C TYR A 388 17.49 -35.86 11.21
N ILE A 389 17.15 -36.35 12.40
CA ILE A 389 15.88 -36.05 13.07
C ILE A 389 15.73 -34.54 13.28
N TYR A 390 16.73 -33.90 13.87
CA TYR A 390 16.73 -32.45 14.08
C TYR A 390 16.61 -31.69 12.75
N MET A 391 17.39 -32.06 11.73
CA MET A 391 17.35 -31.42 10.41
C MET A 391 15.98 -31.55 9.74
N THR A 392 15.34 -32.72 9.82
CA THR A 392 14.00 -32.93 9.26
C THR A 392 12.96 -32.03 9.93
N PHE A 393 12.93 -31.96 11.27
CA PHE A 393 12.01 -31.06 11.98
C PHE A 393 12.32 -29.59 11.71
N SER A 394 13.59 -29.22 11.67
CA SER A 394 14.08 -27.86 11.45
C SER A 394 13.75 -27.36 10.04
N TRP A 395 13.92 -28.19 9.01
CA TRP A 395 13.48 -27.89 7.64
C TRP A 395 11.97 -27.80 7.52
N MET A 396 11.22 -28.74 8.09
CA MET A 396 9.76 -28.69 8.04
C MET A 396 9.22 -27.42 8.69
N MET A 397 9.73 -27.06 9.87
CA MET A 397 9.41 -25.80 10.54
C MET A 397 9.74 -24.59 9.66
N GLY A 398 10.95 -24.57 9.07
CA GLY A 398 11.41 -23.50 8.18
C GLY A 398 10.48 -23.27 6.98
N VAL A 399 10.17 -24.33 6.25
CA VAL A 399 9.29 -24.30 5.07
C VAL A 399 7.90 -23.77 5.45
N PHE A 400 7.31 -24.24 6.55
CA PHE A 400 6.00 -23.74 7.00
C PHE A 400 6.04 -22.26 7.39
N VAL A 401 7.02 -21.85 8.20
CA VAL A 401 7.13 -20.44 8.65
C VAL A 401 7.36 -19.50 7.46
N PHE A 402 8.23 -19.87 6.53
CA PHE A 402 8.50 -19.07 5.35
C PHE A 402 7.30 -19.01 4.39
N ALA A 403 6.60 -20.14 4.18
CA ALA A 403 5.38 -20.17 3.36
C ALA A 403 4.27 -19.28 3.93
N LEU A 404 4.05 -19.30 5.25
CA LEU A 404 3.06 -18.43 5.91
C LEU A 404 3.41 -16.95 5.76
N LEU A 405 4.69 -16.59 5.87
CA LEU A 405 5.14 -15.22 5.65
C LEU A 405 4.90 -14.75 4.22
N LEU A 406 5.31 -15.54 3.23
CA LEU A 406 5.08 -15.20 1.82
C LEU A 406 3.59 -15.08 1.49
N GLY A 407 2.74 -15.96 2.03
CA GLY A 407 1.29 -15.90 1.88
C GLY A 407 0.72 -14.58 2.42
N GLN A 408 1.10 -14.20 3.63
CA GLN A 408 0.64 -12.95 4.24
C GLN A 408 1.14 -11.71 3.49
N ILE A 409 2.39 -11.70 3.03
CA ILE A 409 2.94 -10.59 2.24
C ILE A 409 2.15 -10.43 0.95
N ARG A 410 1.85 -11.53 0.24
CA ARG A 410 1.01 -11.51 -0.96
C ARG A 410 -0.37 -10.92 -0.66
N ASP A 411 -1.04 -11.37 0.38
CA ASP A 411 -2.39 -10.90 0.74
C ASP A 411 -2.38 -9.40 1.07
N ILE A 412 -1.35 -8.94 1.76
CA ILE A 412 -1.15 -7.52 2.09
C ILE A 412 -0.96 -6.69 0.81
N VAL A 413 -0.06 -7.12 -0.08
CA VAL A 413 0.22 -6.41 -1.34
C VAL A 413 -1.03 -6.37 -2.22
N SER A 414 -1.77 -7.48 -2.30
CA SER A 414 -3.03 -7.57 -3.04
C SER A 414 -4.08 -6.62 -2.48
N ASN A 415 -4.25 -6.59 -1.15
CA ASN A 415 -5.22 -5.70 -0.50
C ASN A 415 -4.83 -4.22 -0.59
N ALA A 416 -3.54 -3.90 -0.46
CA ALA A 416 -3.03 -2.53 -0.59
C ALA A 416 -3.30 -1.95 -1.99
N ASN A 417 -3.18 -2.77 -3.03
CA ASN A 417 -3.40 -2.36 -4.41
C ASN A 417 -4.82 -2.59 -4.93
N ARG A 418 -5.74 -3.13 -4.11
CA ARG A 418 -7.08 -3.56 -4.54
C ARG A 418 -7.88 -2.45 -5.22
N ASN A 419 -7.91 -1.25 -4.64
CA ASN A 419 -8.69 -0.13 -5.20
C ASN A 419 -8.14 0.33 -6.55
N ARG A 420 -6.82 0.36 -6.70
CA ARG A 420 -6.16 0.74 -7.96
C ARG A 420 -6.39 -0.31 -9.03
N ALA A 421 -6.25 -1.59 -8.67
CA ALA A 421 -6.50 -2.71 -9.57
C ALA A 421 -7.96 -2.73 -10.06
N GLU A 422 -8.93 -2.52 -9.15
CA GLU A 422 -10.34 -2.43 -9.52
C GLU A 422 -10.63 -1.23 -10.43
N TYR A 423 -10.02 -0.07 -10.16
CA TYR A 423 -10.16 1.11 -11.02
C TYR A 423 -9.62 0.86 -12.43
N GLN A 424 -8.42 0.29 -12.54
CA GLN A 424 -7.80 -0.07 -13.81
C GLN A 424 -8.67 -1.08 -14.57
N ARG A 425 -9.19 -2.09 -13.87
CA ARG A 425 -10.12 -3.08 -14.46
C ARG A 425 -11.34 -2.42 -15.09
N GLN A 426 -11.96 -1.44 -14.42
CA GLN A 426 -13.12 -0.71 -14.94
C GLN A 426 -12.75 0.14 -16.17
N MET A 427 -11.60 0.83 -16.13
CA MET A 427 -11.08 1.58 -17.28
C MET A 427 -10.82 0.65 -18.48
N ASP A 428 -10.16 -0.49 -18.27
CA ASP A 428 -9.85 -1.45 -19.32
C ASP A 428 -11.12 -2.06 -19.94
N MET A 429 -12.13 -2.34 -19.12
CA MET A 429 -13.44 -2.76 -19.59
C MET A 429 -14.09 -1.69 -20.48
N ALA A 430 -14.12 -0.42 -20.04
CA ALA A 430 -14.68 0.67 -20.82
C ALA A 430 -13.95 0.86 -22.16
N LEU A 431 -12.61 0.86 -22.15
CA LEU A 431 -11.79 0.99 -23.35
C LEU A 431 -11.95 -0.22 -24.29
N SER A 432 -12.16 -1.42 -23.76
CA SER A 432 -12.47 -2.62 -24.54
C SER A 432 -13.81 -2.47 -25.26
N GLU A 433 -14.85 -1.98 -24.59
CA GLU A 433 -16.15 -1.71 -25.21
C GLU A 433 -16.07 -0.64 -26.30
N CYS A 434 -15.32 0.45 -26.06
CA CYS A 434 -15.08 1.47 -27.08
C CYS A 434 -14.43 0.90 -28.35
N LYS A 435 -13.49 -0.04 -28.19
CA LYS A 435 -12.85 -0.74 -29.32
C LYS A 435 -13.83 -1.66 -30.04
N LYS A 436 -14.67 -2.41 -29.32
CA LYS A 436 -15.70 -3.28 -29.92
C LYS A 436 -16.72 -2.49 -30.75
N LEU A 437 -17.04 -1.28 -30.31
CA LEU A 437 -17.95 -0.37 -31.01
C LEU A 437 -17.28 0.40 -32.18
N ASN A 438 -16.00 0.15 -32.46
CA ASN A 438 -15.21 0.86 -33.50
C ASN A 438 -15.27 2.39 -33.37
N LEU A 439 -15.17 2.91 -32.14
CA LEU A 439 -15.12 4.35 -31.90
C LEU A 439 -13.83 4.98 -32.43
N SER A 440 -13.87 6.27 -32.77
CA SER A 440 -12.70 7.02 -33.23
C SER A 440 -11.59 7.06 -32.18
N ARG A 441 -10.32 7.08 -32.63
CA ARG A 441 -9.15 7.11 -31.73
C ARG A 441 -9.23 8.27 -30.74
N ASP A 442 -9.64 9.44 -31.22
CA ASP A 442 -9.81 10.65 -30.41
C ASP A 442 -10.83 10.45 -29.26
N LEU A 443 -11.93 9.73 -29.52
CA LEU A 443 -12.94 9.47 -28.49
C LEU A 443 -12.43 8.46 -27.46
N VAL A 444 -11.71 7.43 -27.90
CA VAL A 444 -11.08 6.44 -27.01
C VAL A 444 -10.04 7.09 -26.09
N GLU A 445 -9.23 7.99 -26.64
CA GLU A 445 -8.24 8.75 -25.88
C GLU A 445 -8.89 9.68 -24.86
N ARG A 446 -9.96 10.40 -25.25
CA ARG A 446 -10.76 11.19 -24.30
C ARG A 446 -11.33 10.36 -23.16
N VAL A 447 -11.85 9.16 -23.43
CA VAL A 447 -12.35 8.26 -22.37
C VAL A 447 -11.21 7.89 -21.43
N ARG A 448 -10.02 7.56 -21.96
CA ARG A 448 -8.84 7.25 -21.14
C ARG A 448 -8.42 8.44 -20.27
N ASP A 449 -8.33 9.63 -20.85
CA ASP A 449 -7.94 10.86 -20.13
C ASP A 449 -8.91 11.17 -18.99
N TRP A 450 -10.21 10.96 -19.22
CA TRP A 450 -11.21 11.08 -18.16
C TRP A 450 -10.97 10.11 -17.01
N PHE A 451 -10.67 8.84 -17.30
CA PHE A 451 -10.34 7.86 -16.27
C PHE A 451 -9.03 8.22 -15.54
N ILE A 452 -7.99 8.67 -16.24
CA ILE A 452 -6.71 9.05 -15.62
C ILE A 452 -6.93 10.24 -14.67
N TYR A 453 -7.57 11.31 -15.16
CA TYR A 453 -7.81 12.50 -14.36
C TYR A 453 -8.76 12.23 -13.17
N THR A 454 -9.82 11.45 -13.38
CA THR A 454 -10.74 11.06 -12.29
C THR A 454 -10.03 10.25 -11.20
N TRP A 455 -9.08 9.38 -11.56
CA TRP A 455 -8.23 8.68 -10.60
C TRP A 455 -7.32 9.63 -9.84
N GLU A 456 -6.75 10.62 -10.52
CA GLU A 456 -5.90 11.64 -9.89
C GLU A 456 -6.64 12.44 -8.83
N GLN A 457 -7.88 12.87 -9.13
CA GLN A 457 -8.68 13.71 -8.24
C GLN A 457 -9.39 12.92 -7.12
N HIS A 458 -10.14 11.86 -7.45
CA HIS A 458 -11.05 11.21 -6.51
C HIS A 458 -10.54 9.88 -5.95
N LYS A 459 -9.60 9.19 -6.65
CA LYS A 459 -9.11 7.83 -6.29
C LYS A 459 -10.21 6.77 -6.16
N THR A 460 -11.43 7.06 -6.61
CA THR A 460 -12.60 6.19 -6.63
C THR A 460 -13.52 6.60 -7.77
N LEU A 461 -14.26 5.64 -8.34
CA LEU A 461 -15.30 5.92 -9.33
C LEU A 461 -16.65 6.25 -8.68
N ASP A 462 -16.87 5.81 -7.44
CA ASP A 462 -18.18 5.89 -6.78
C ASP A 462 -18.05 6.40 -5.34
N GLU A 463 -17.82 7.70 -5.22
CA GLU A 463 -17.76 8.41 -3.94
C GLU A 463 -19.10 8.31 -3.19
N LYS A 464 -20.21 8.31 -3.93
CA LYS A 464 -21.56 8.24 -3.36
C LYS A 464 -21.78 6.92 -2.62
N LYS A 465 -21.42 5.77 -3.21
CA LYS A 465 -21.51 4.46 -2.54
C LYS A 465 -20.69 4.37 -1.24
N LEU A 466 -19.61 5.13 -1.11
CA LEU A 466 -18.82 5.18 0.12
C LEU A 466 -19.55 5.99 1.20
N ILE A 467 -20.12 7.13 0.83
CA ILE A 467 -20.86 8.01 1.74
C ILE A 467 -22.17 7.34 2.19
N GLU A 468 -22.87 6.63 1.30
CA GLU A 468 -24.14 5.93 1.61
C GLU A 468 -24.00 4.86 2.72
N LYS A 469 -22.79 4.35 2.98
CA LYS A 469 -22.52 3.40 4.09
C LYS A 469 -22.47 4.06 5.47
N LEU A 470 -22.35 5.39 5.53
CA LEU A 470 -22.27 6.12 6.79
C LEU A 470 -23.69 6.39 7.34
N PRO A 471 -23.88 6.45 8.66
CA PRO A 471 -25.11 7.00 9.24
C PRO A 471 -25.40 8.40 8.74
N LEU A 472 -26.69 8.73 8.51
CA LEU A 472 -27.13 10.01 7.91
C LEU A 472 -26.48 11.23 8.57
N LYS A 473 -26.38 11.25 9.89
CA LYS A 473 -25.75 12.35 10.63
C LYS A 473 -24.28 12.56 10.22
N LEU A 474 -23.50 11.50 10.09
CA LEU A 474 -22.11 11.57 9.65
C LEU A 474 -21.98 11.94 8.18
N GLN A 475 -22.93 11.52 7.33
CA GLN A 475 -22.99 11.99 5.94
C GLN A 475 -23.20 13.51 5.88
N THR A 476 -24.16 14.03 6.64
CA THR A 476 -24.45 15.47 6.74
C THR A 476 -23.24 16.25 7.20
N ASP A 477 -22.62 15.82 8.30
CA ASP A 477 -21.49 16.54 8.88
C ASP A 477 -20.26 16.48 7.92
N LEU A 478 -20.00 15.33 7.27
CA LEU A 478 -18.91 15.20 6.28
C LEU A 478 -19.15 16.09 5.07
N ALA A 479 -20.33 16.02 4.46
CA ALA A 479 -20.65 16.79 3.27
C ALA A 479 -20.51 18.30 3.54
N LEU A 480 -21.00 18.76 4.70
CA LEU A 480 -20.79 20.13 5.17
C LEU A 480 -19.31 20.49 5.22
N SER A 481 -18.47 19.68 5.87
CA SER A 481 -17.05 19.99 6.03
C SER A 481 -16.30 20.13 4.70
N VAL A 482 -16.70 19.37 3.68
CA VAL A 482 -16.05 19.35 2.36
C VAL A 482 -16.54 20.50 1.48
N HIS A 483 -17.85 20.74 1.43
CA HIS A 483 -18.45 21.63 0.42
C HIS A 483 -18.89 23.00 0.95
N TYR A 484 -19.06 23.17 2.27
CA TYR A 484 -19.60 24.42 2.84
C TYR A 484 -18.72 25.64 2.53
N ASN A 485 -17.40 25.50 2.57
CA ASN A 485 -16.48 26.61 2.29
C ASN A 485 -16.54 27.08 0.83
N THR A 486 -16.80 26.18 -0.11
CA THR A 486 -16.97 26.54 -1.53
C THR A 486 -18.34 27.19 -1.74
N LEU A 487 -19.40 26.60 -1.18
CA LEU A 487 -20.77 27.12 -1.29
C LEU A 487 -20.99 28.47 -0.62
N SER A 488 -20.40 28.70 0.56
CA SER A 488 -20.53 29.98 1.28
C SER A 488 -19.84 31.15 0.56
N LYS A 489 -18.84 30.87 -0.29
CA LYS A 489 -18.16 31.88 -1.10
C LYS A 489 -18.92 32.26 -2.36
N VAL A 490 -19.87 31.42 -2.79
CA VAL A 490 -20.69 31.67 -3.98
C VAL A 490 -21.58 32.89 -3.77
N LYS A 491 -21.45 33.89 -4.65
CA LYS A 491 -22.22 35.17 -4.58
C LYS A 491 -23.74 34.97 -4.50
N LEU A 492 -24.26 33.95 -5.18
CA LEU A 492 -25.68 33.61 -5.19
C LEU A 492 -26.19 33.17 -3.81
N PHE A 493 -25.37 32.44 -3.06
CA PHE A 493 -25.73 31.83 -1.76
C PHE A 493 -25.19 32.60 -0.56
N GLN A 494 -24.48 33.71 -0.79
CA GLN A 494 -24.15 34.66 0.27
C GLN A 494 -25.45 35.11 0.97
N ASP A 495 -25.41 35.33 2.28
CA ASP A 495 -26.55 35.78 3.09
C ASP A 495 -27.70 34.77 3.25
N CYS A 496 -27.59 33.55 2.69
CA CYS A 496 -28.51 32.47 3.02
C CYS A 496 -28.20 31.87 4.40
N ASP A 497 -29.24 31.36 5.07
CA ASP A 497 -29.09 30.68 6.35
C ASP A 497 -28.23 29.40 6.22
N ARG A 498 -27.46 29.08 7.27
CA ARG A 498 -26.59 27.90 7.31
C ARG A 498 -27.37 26.60 7.23
N ALA A 499 -28.59 26.55 7.77
CA ALA A 499 -29.46 25.38 7.68
C ALA A 499 -29.84 25.09 6.21
N PHE A 500 -30.19 26.13 5.45
CA PHE A 500 -30.45 26.00 4.01
C PHE A 500 -29.21 25.49 3.25
N LEU A 501 -28.02 26.06 3.52
CA LEU A 501 -26.79 25.61 2.88
C LEU A 501 -26.46 24.16 3.21
N ARG A 502 -26.74 23.71 4.44
CA ARG A 502 -26.54 22.32 4.86
C ARG A 502 -27.33 21.32 4.04
N ASP A 503 -28.62 21.61 3.83
CA ASP A 503 -29.49 20.71 3.07
C ASP A 503 -29.13 20.72 1.58
N LEU A 504 -28.64 21.86 1.08
CA LEU A 504 -28.19 22.00 -0.30
C LEU A 504 -26.90 21.24 -0.60
N VAL A 505 -25.94 21.26 0.34
CA VAL A 505 -24.65 20.58 0.22
C VAL A 505 -24.83 19.08 -0.07
N LEU A 506 -25.83 18.44 0.56
CA LEU A 506 -26.09 17.01 0.37
C LEU A 506 -26.63 16.64 -1.02
N LYS A 507 -27.08 17.63 -1.78
CA LYS A 507 -27.62 17.47 -3.13
C LYS A 507 -26.61 17.82 -4.22
N LEU A 508 -25.44 18.34 -3.87
CA LEU A 508 -24.39 18.64 -4.84
C LEU A 508 -23.75 17.36 -5.38
N ARG A 509 -23.59 17.29 -6.70
CA ARG A 509 -22.88 16.20 -7.38
C ARG A 509 -21.62 16.74 -8.06
N PRO A 510 -20.41 16.24 -7.74
CA PRO A 510 -19.21 16.61 -8.48
C PRO A 510 -19.25 16.01 -9.89
N VAL A 511 -18.87 16.79 -10.89
CA VAL A 511 -18.70 16.37 -12.30
C VAL A 511 -17.40 16.92 -12.84
N ILE A 512 -16.70 16.10 -13.62
CA ILE A 512 -15.43 16.42 -14.26
C ILE A 512 -15.66 16.65 -15.76
N TYR A 513 -15.05 17.72 -16.28
CA TYR A 513 -14.98 18.04 -17.70
C TYR A 513 -13.52 18.07 -18.17
N LEU A 514 -13.29 17.57 -19.38
CA LEU A 514 -11.99 17.54 -20.04
C LEU A 514 -11.71 18.88 -20.74
N PRO A 515 -10.43 19.19 -21.04
CA PRO A 515 -10.08 20.33 -21.88
C PRO A 515 -10.85 20.31 -23.22
N GLY A 516 -11.48 21.42 -23.57
CA GLY A 516 -12.26 21.56 -24.80
C GLY A 516 -13.73 21.11 -24.70
N ASP A 517 -14.15 20.48 -23.60
CA ASP A 517 -15.54 20.05 -23.43
C ASP A 517 -16.50 21.22 -23.35
N LEU A 518 -17.58 21.16 -24.13
CA LEU A 518 -18.72 22.07 -24.00
C LEU A 518 -19.62 21.61 -22.85
N VAL A 519 -19.62 22.37 -21.76
CA VAL A 519 -20.45 22.12 -20.57
C VAL A 519 -21.93 22.39 -20.87
N CYS A 520 -22.22 23.49 -21.57
CA CYS A 520 -23.56 23.79 -22.05
C CYS A 520 -23.51 24.56 -23.37
N LYS A 521 -24.54 24.38 -24.20
CA LYS A 521 -24.71 25.12 -25.45
C LYS A 521 -25.85 26.12 -25.34
N LYS A 522 -25.70 27.28 -25.97
CA LYS A 522 -26.73 28.31 -26.09
C LYS A 522 -27.98 27.70 -26.73
N GLY A 523 -29.12 27.94 -26.10
CA GLY A 523 -30.42 27.42 -26.53
C GLY A 523 -30.80 26.08 -25.91
N ASP A 524 -29.89 25.31 -25.31
CA ASP A 524 -30.23 24.05 -24.64
C ASP A 524 -31.15 24.28 -23.43
N VAL A 525 -31.94 23.29 -23.06
CA VAL A 525 -32.80 23.37 -21.86
C VAL A 525 -31.93 23.23 -20.61
N GLY A 526 -31.86 24.27 -19.79
CA GLY A 526 -31.14 24.27 -18.53
C GLY A 526 -31.93 23.59 -17.42
N LYS A 527 -31.47 22.41 -16.96
CA LYS A 527 -32.08 21.67 -15.84
C LYS A 527 -31.27 21.76 -14.55
N GLU A 528 -30.08 22.32 -14.61
CA GLU A 528 -29.07 22.27 -13.55
C GLU A 528 -28.28 23.58 -13.53
N MET A 529 -27.75 23.96 -12.37
CA MET A 529 -26.67 24.97 -12.29
C MET A 529 -25.34 24.31 -11.98
N TYR A 530 -24.28 25.05 -12.29
CA TYR A 530 -22.92 24.63 -12.07
C TYR A 530 -22.19 25.65 -11.20
N ILE A 531 -21.38 25.14 -10.29
CA ILE A 531 -20.48 25.92 -9.44
C ILE A 531 -19.06 25.47 -9.79
N VAL A 532 -18.19 26.40 -10.17
CA VAL A 532 -16.80 26.08 -10.51
C VAL A 532 -16.04 25.78 -9.22
N ASN A 533 -15.67 24.52 -9.01
CA ASN A 533 -14.86 24.12 -7.85
C ASN A 533 -13.36 24.21 -8.15
N GLN A 534 -12.92 23.76 -9.33
CA GLN A 534 -11.54 23.82 -9.77
C GLN A 534 -11.47 23.92 -11.29
N GLY A 535 -10.45 24.60 -11.81
CA GLY A 535 -10.27 24.83 -13.24
C GLY A 535 -10.81 26.19 -13.71
N VAL A 536 -10.72 26.41 -15.01
CA VAL A 536 -11.15 27.64 -15.68
C VAL A 536 -12.08 27.28 -16.82
N LEU A 537 -13.23 27.95 -16.89
CA LEU A 537 -14.15 27.82 -18.01
C LEU A 537 -14.14 29.11 -18.84
N GLU A 538 -14.43 28.97 -20.12
CA GLU A 538 -14.52 30.06 -21.09
C GLU A 538 -15.96 30.16 -21.62
N VAL A 539 -16.53 31.36 -21.57
CA VAL A 539 -17.77 31.67 -22.25
C VAL A 539 -17.41 32.00 -23.70
N VAL A 540 -17.86 31.16 -24.63
CA VAL A 540 -17.47 31.21 -26.04
C VAL A 540 -18.65 31.52 -26.94
N GLY A 541 -18.37 32.08 -28.12
CA GLY A 541 -19.34 32.19 -29.20
C GLY A 541 -18.71 32.74 -30.48
N GLY A 542 -19.51 33.41 -31.32
CA GLY A 542 -19.13 33.71 -32.70
C GLY A 542 -19.23 32.47 -33.60
N ASN A 543 -18.82 32.60 -34.86
CA ASN A 543 -18.76 31.46 -35.78
C ASN A 543 -17.75 30.44 -35.23
N ASN A 544 -18.16 29.19 -35.08
CA ASN A 544 -17.35 28.07 -34.56
C ASN A 544 -16.82 28.20 -33.10
N ASN A 545 -17.38 29.05 -32.24
CA ASN A 545 -16.94 29.21 -30.83
C ASN A 545 -15.48 29.70 -30.65
N GLU A 546 -14.98 30.49 -31.59
CA GLU A 546 -13.60 31.01 -31.55
C GLU A 546 -13.45 32.24 -30.65
N THR A 547 -14.50 33.03 -30.48
CA THR A 547 -14.45 34.24 -29.65
C THR A 547 -14.71 33.91 -28.18
N VAL A 548 -13.83 34.36 -27.29
CA VAL A 548 -13.95 34.19 -25.83
C VAL A 548 -14.46 35.50 -25.22
N PHE A 549 -15.67 35.48 -24.67
CA PHE A 549 -16.32 36.66 -24.07
C PHE A 549 -15.93 36.87 -22.61
N ALA A 550 -15.73 35.79 -21.85
CA ALA A 550 -15.41 35.85 -20.43
C ALA A 550 -14.75 34.55 -19.96
N GLN A 551 -14.03 34.62 -18.84
CA GLN A 551 -13.49 33.45 -18.13
C GLN A 551 -14.14 33.32 -16.75
N LEU A 552 -14.63 32.13 -16.44
CA LEU A 552 -15.18 31.79 -15.14
C LEU A 552 -14.12 31.05 -14.32
N GLN A 553 -13.77 31.62 -13.18
CA GLN A 553 -12.80 31.06 -12.25
C GLN A 553 -13.50 30.34 -11.08
N GLN A 554 -12.71 29.71 -10.21
CA GLN A 554 -13.20 29.05 -9.00
C GLN A 554 -14.14 29.95 -8.17
N GLY A 555 -15.26 29.39 -7.71
CA GLY A 555 -16.32 30.09 -6.97
C GLY A 555 -17.34 30.81 -7.85
N SER A 556 -17.10 30.90 -9.16
CA SER A 556 -18.09 31.41 -10.11
C SER A 556 -19.24 30.42 -10.26
N VAL A 557 -20.43 30.96 -10.56
CA VAL A 557 -21.65 30.20 -10.81
C VAL A 557 -22.19 30.57 -12.17
N PHE A 558 -22.76 29.57 -12.85
CA PHE A 558 -23.48 29.77 -14.09
C PHE A 558 -24.65 28.81 -14.20
N GLY A 559 -25.66 29.19 -14.99
CA GLY A 559 -26.90 28.43 -15.15
C GLY A 559 -27.97 28.71 -14.09
N GLU A 560 -27.74 29.72 -13.24
CA GLU A 560 -28.68 30.21 -12.22
C GLU A 560 -29.97 30.78 -12.81
N ILE A 561 -29.91 31.35 -14.02
CA ILE A 561 -31.05 31.94 -14.71
C ILE A 561 -32.10 30.87 -15.05
N SER A 562 -31.68 29.73 -15.59
CA SER A 562 -32.58 28.62 -15.96
C SER A 562 -33.21 27.96 -14.72
N LEU A 563 -32.49 27.98 -13.58
CA LEU A 563 -33.02 27.42 -12.33
C LEU A 563 -34.19 28.21 -11.77
N LEU A 564 -34.05 29.54 -11.68
CA LEU A 564 -35.02 30.38 -10.97
C LEU A 564 -36.19 30.83 -11.84
N ALA A 565 -36.20 30.45 -13.12
CA ALA A 565 -37.30 30.62 -14.08
C ALA A 565 -37.88 32.05 -14.10
N ILE A 566 -37.04 33.05 -13.88
CA ILE A 566 -37.45 34.46 -13.91
C ILE A 566 -37.76 34.80 -15.37
N GLY A 567 -39.05 34.81 -15.73
CA GLY A 567 -39.53 35.14 -17.09
C GLY A 567 -39.81 33.96 -18.01
N GLY A 568 -39.95 32.73 -17.50
CA GLY A 568 -40.42 31.58 -18.31
C GLY A 568 -39.41 31.00 -19.31
N ASN A 569 -38.21 31.56 -19.42
CA ASN A 569 -37.19 31.08 -20.35
C ASN A 569 -36.24 30.09 -19.64
N ASN A 570 -36.39 28.80 -19.94
CA ASN A 570 -35.56 27.74 -19.36
C ASN A 570 -34.35 27.36 -20.25
N ARG A 571 -33.96 28.22 -21.20
CA ARG A 571 -32.86 27.95 -22.14
C ARG A 571 -31.53 28.55 -21.66
N ARG A 572 -30.42 27.91 -22.01
CA ARG A 572 -29.06 28.39 -21.78
C ARG A 572 -28.78 29.62 -22.64
N THR A 573 -28.11 30.62 -22.06
CA THR A 573 -27.85 31.92 -22.71
C THR A 573 -26.54 31.96 -23.50
N ALA A 574 -25.56 31.11 -23.14
CA ALA A 574 -24.23 31.10 -23.76
C ALA A 574 -23.67 29.69 -23.92
N ASN A 575 -22.67 29.55 -24.80
CA ASN A 575 -21.84 28.36 -24.89
C ASN A 575 -20.72 28.47 -23.84
N ILE A 576 -20.52 27.42 -23.05
CA ILE A 576 -19.46 27.38 -22.03
C ILE A 576 -18.57 26.18 -22.31
N ARG A 577 -17.27 26.43 -22.44
CA ARG A 577 -16.25 25.43 -22.72
C ARG A 577 -15.24 25.35 -21.58
N ALA A 578 -14.77 24.15 -21.24
CA ALA A 578 -13.67 23.97 -20.31
C ALA A 578 -12.33 24.28 -20.99
N LYS A 579 -11.53 25.19 -20.42
CA LYS A 579 -10.20 25.53 -20.97
C LYS A 579 -9.18 24.43 -20.72
N GLY A 580 -9.26 23.81 -19.56
CA GLY A 580 -8.47 22.67 -19.13
C GLY A 580 -9.36 21.67 -18.39
N TYR A 581 -8.76 20.77 -17.62
CA TYR A 581 -9.53 19.93 -16.72
C TYR A 581 -10.26 20.78 -15.68
N ALA A 582 -11.57 20.59 -15.56
CA ALA A 582 -12.42 21.35 -14.67
C ALA A 582 -13.30 20.43 -13.83
N THR A 583 -13.37 20.69 -12.53
CA THR A 583 -14.28 20.02 -11.61
C THR A 583 -15.36 21.00 -11.21
N LEU A 584 -16.61 20.64 -11.49
CA LEU A 584 -17.80 21.45 -11.22
C LEU A 584 -18.69 20.75 -10.20
N PHE A 585 -19.38 21.50 -9.35
CA PHE A 585 -20.52 20.98 -8.61
C PHE A 585 -21.80 21.27 -9.37
N VAL A 586 -22.60 20.23 -9.57
CA VAL A 586 -23.89 20.29 -10.23
C VAL A 586 -24.99 20.27 -9.18
N LEU A 587 -25.92 21.20 -9.30
CA LEU A 587 -27.15 21.23 -8.52
C LEU A 587 -28.36 21.19 -9.46
N ALA A 588 -29.19 20.16 -9.33
CA ALA A 588 -30.37 20.00 -10.15
C ALA A 588 -31.50 20.94 -9.70
N LYS A 589 -32.36 21.32 -10.66
CA LYS A 589 -33.53 22.16 -10.40
C LYS A 589 -34.52 21.55 -9.44
N GLU A 590 -34.74 20.26 -9.57
CA GLU A 590 -35.63 19.48 -8.72
C GLU A 590 -35.11 19.50 -7.28
N ASP A 591 -33.82 19.16 -7.08
CA ASP A 591 -33.18 19.18 -5.77
C ASP A 591 -33.20 20.57 -5.11
N LEU A 592 -32.92 21.64 -5.87
CA LEU A 592 -33.00 23.00 -5.33
C LEU A 592 -34.44 23.36 -4.92
N ASN A 593 -35.42 23.05 -5.78
CA ASN A 593 -36.83 23.36 -5.50
C ASN A 593 -37.34 22.58 -4.29
N ASP A 594 -36.88 21.34 -4.10
CA ASP A 594 -37.26 20.53 -2.94
C ASP A 594 -36.73 21.13 -1.64
N VAL A 595 -35.48 21.62 -1.62
CA VAL A 595 -34.89 22.27 -0.44
C VAL A 595 -35.55 23.64 -0.19
N ILE A 596 -35.72 24.45 -1.23
CA ILE A 596 -36.27 25.82 -1.11
C ILE A 596 -37.68 25.84 -0.49
N ARG A 597 -38.51 24.79 -0.69
CA ARG A 597 -39.85 24.69 -0.08
C ARG A 597 -39.84 24.85 1.45
N TYR A 598 -38.77 24.41 2.10
CA TYR A 598 -38.63 24.49 3.55
C TYR A 598 -38.05 25.83 4.04
N TYR A 599 -37.48 26.65 3.13
CA TYR A 599 -36.80 27.90 3.46
C TYR A 599 -37.33 29.07 2.60
N PRO A 600 -38.55 29.57 2.86
CA PRO A 600 -39.19 30.61 2.05
C PRO A 600 -38.41 31.93 2.03
N GLN A 601 -37.71 32.27 3.12
CA GLN A 601 -36.84 33.44 3.18
C GLN A 601 -35.65 33.34 2.21
N ALA A 602 -35.02 32.16 2.13
CA ALA A 602 -33.96 31.90 1.17
C ALA A 602 -34.48 31.97 -0.27
N GLN A 603 -35.72 31.52 -0.53
CA GLN A 603 -36.35 31.65 -1.85
C GLN A 603 -36.45 33.11 -2.31
N MET A 604 -36.93 33.99 -1.43
CA MET A 604 -37.09 35.42 -1.74
C MET A 604 -35.72 36.07 -2.03
N LEU A 605 -34.72 35.74 -1.20
CA LEU A 605 -33.36 36.25 -1.35
C LEU A 605 -32.72 35.78 -2.67
N LEU A 606 -32.84 34.49 -2.99
CA LEU A 606 -32.33 33.93 -4.24
C LEU A 606 -33.00 34.54 -5.47
N LYS A 607 -34.33 34.71 -5.46
CA LYS A 607 -35.07 35.38 -6.55
C LYS A 607 -34.61 36.82 -6.72
N ARG A 608 -34.40 37.56 -5.62
CA ARG A 608 -33.92 38.95 -5.66
C ARG A 608 -32.50 39.03 -6.24
N LYS A 609 -31.58 38.18 -5.76
CA LYS A 609 -30.19 38.15 -6.25
C LYS A 609 -30.11 37.77 -7.72
N ALA A 610 -30.89 36.79 -8.16
CA ALA A 610 -30.94 36.41 -9.56
C ALA A 610 -31.55 37.50 -10.46
N ALA A 611 -32.59 38.21 -10.00
CA ALA A 611 -33.13 39.36 -10.72
C ALA A 611 -32.12 40.52 -10.85
N GLN A 612 -31.27 40.72 -9.84
CA GLN A 612 -30.19 41.71 -9.88
C GLN A 612 -29.09 41.30 -10.88
N MET A 613 -28.68 40.03 -10.87
CA MET A 613 -27.70 39.50 -11.83
C MET A 613 -28.19 39.64 -13.27
N LEU A 614 -29.47 39.31 -13.54
CA LEU A 614 -30.09 39.49 -14.86
C LEU A 614 -30.12 40.94 -15.35
N LYS A 615 -30.28 41.91 -14.44
CA LYS A 615 -30.28 43.34 -14.81
C LYS A 615 -28.87 43.85 -15.12
N ASN A 616 -27.87 43.33 -14.43
CA ASN A 616 -26.48 43.69 -14.67
C ASN A 616 -26.00 43.11 -16.02
N ASP A 617 -26.34 41.85 -16.32
CA ASP A 617 -25.99 41.24 -17.60
C ASP A 617 -26.60 42.01 -18.80
N LYS A 618 -27.85 42.48 -18.68
CA LYS A 618 -28.48 43.31 -19.73
C LYS A 618 -27.79 44.66 -19.94
N LYS A 619 -27.33 45.30 -18.86
CA LYS A 619 -26.58 46.56 -18.95
C LYS A 619 -25.21 46.34 -19.59
N ASP A 620 -24.56 45.22 -19.29
CA ASP A 620 -23.28 44.88 -19.88
C ASP A 620 -23.39 44.55 -21.38
N ASP A 621 -24.48 43.90 -21.82
CA ASP A 621 -24.80 43.70 -23.24
C ASP A 621 -25.12 45.03 -23.96
N GLU A 622 -25.96 45.89 -23.38
CA GLU A 622 -26.29 47.22 -23.94
C GLU A 622 -25.04 48.12 -24.06
N SER A 623 -24.11 48.04 -23.11
CA SER A 623 -22.86 48.81 -23.14
C SER A 623 -21.83 48.31 -24.16
N LYS A 624 -21.95 47.05 -24.61
CA LYS A 624 -21.07 46.45 -25.63
C LYS A 624 -21.54 46.73 -27.05
N ASP A 625 -22.85 46.88 -27.25
CA ASP A 625 -23.43 47.24 -28.55
C ASP A 625 -23.23 48.74 -28.92
N GLU A 626 -22.86 49.59 -27.96
CA GLU A 626 -22.63 51.03 -28.17
C GLU A 626 -21.19 51.44 -28.55
N LYS A 627 -20.22 50.50 -28.59
CA LYS A 627 -18.84 50.83 -28.97
C LYS A 627 -18.41 50.11 -30.25
N PRO A 628 -18.13 50.84 -31.36
CA PRO A 628 -17.37 50.28 -32.47
C PRO A 628 -16.00 49.83 -31.94
N LEU A 629 -15.58 48.63 -32.32
CA LEU A 629 -14.26 48.07 -32.09
C LEU A 629 -13.20 48.88 -32.87
N GLU A 630 -12.85 50.06 -32.36
CA GLU A 630 -11.59 50.71 -32.69
C GLU A 630 -10.82 51.00 -31.40
N ASP A 631 -9.59 50.48 -31.39
CA ASP A 631 -8.50 50.78 -30.48
C ASP A 631 -8.71 50.58 -28.97
N THR A 632 -8.38 49.38 -28.50
CA THR A 632 -7.67 49.25 -27.21
C THR A 632 -6.67 48.10 -27.21
N CYS A 633 -5.75 48.10 -28.17
CA CYS A 633 -4.45 47.47 -27.97
C CYS A 633 -3.49 48.50 -27.38
N ARG A 634 -3.55 48.69 -26.06
CA ARG A 634 -2.44 49.26 -25.29
C ARG A 634 -2.09 48.33 -24.15
N ILE A 635 -1.07 47.53 -24.41
CA ILE A 635 -0.25 46.85 -23.41
C ILE A 635 0.12 47.89 -22.34
N SER A 636 -0.42 47.76 -21.14
CA SER A 636 0.12 48.44 -19.96
C SER A 636 0.92 47.41 -19.17
N GLY A 637 2.20 47.29 -19.53
CA GLY A 637 3.20 46.73 -18.64
C GLY A 637 3.32 47.66 -17.43
N LYS A 638 2.80 47.24 -16.29
CA LYS A 638 3.18 47.70 -14.94
C LYS A 638 2.41 46.88 -13.91
N PHE A 639 2.96 45.74 -13.51
CA PHE A 639 2.84 45.24 -12.14
C PHE A 639 3.96 44.22 -11.86
N PHE A 640 5.19 44.73 -11.87
CA PHE A 640 6.34 44.11 -11.21
C PHE A 640 6.76 45.08 -10.12
N ARG A 641 6.31 44.84 -8.87
CA ARG A 641 6.99 45.16 -7.60
C ARG A 641 6.05 44.92 -6.41
N ALA A 642 6.55 44.12 -5.48
CA ALA A 642 6.12 43.94 -4.08
C ALA A 642 4.78 43.23 -3.82
N PHE A 643 4.79 41.89 -3.81
CA PHE A 643 4.96 41.05 -2.61
C PHE A 643 5.19 39.60 -3.03
#